data_AF-A0AA89BVY3-F1
#
_entry.id   AF-A0AA89BVY3-F1
#
_cell.length_a   1.000
_cell.length_b   1.000
_cell.length_c   1.000
_cell.angle_alpha   90.00
_cell.angle_beta   90.00
_cell.angle_gamma   90.00
#
_symmetry.space_group_name_H-M   'P 1'
#
loop_
_entity.id
_entity.type
_entity.pdbx_description
1 polymer ?
#
loop_
_entity_poly.entity_id
_entity_poly.type
_entity_poly.pdbx_seq_one_letter_code
_entity_poly.pdbx_strand_id
1 'polypeptide(L)'
;MHILKSRRKFFRPVDRIKCKQTRRKLLCILDSVELTQRYPAPMQLEFFEPHVIEQVIREVESKLENEVVYCDIKMLHRVLMNELNNYQGNIMAAQRVRMIEEVENILQNVVLRNKVCQELSIKHQSFDAWRQVTEVLLNACPEDLLPGEIRQTILFELLQELLQKVADEDALMELTSPVSGVILTLMTNLRQCFLNEHSPSEDTGSMYPSLLDSTATSTQTVTWGEKSGSRTLFATSLKLVLQGLIDHILKSSGGQQRVRANLYGALLYYLQISQRPEPSTDELSPGEQLEGVAKRVLSDTDSEYDQLIKENINTILSYGDAFMDTVCRDACDGHDVGRMLALSVLDMILSMDKFQQWLTFMSSKGYLQHIIDSILHDDQHLQTLMEPNPELRTLYIYESKMGLLIRVAESTVGAHTLLQYGILQRLASCVFFDLRPNFDRSSENTILTDDDEFIPSPMARYRQLLFAGLKLCQALMTSLGVENQDAGNQVLQFTFAHSEVIHQILSDRQHITLNLPALRELALVTAVIALANTRDIPEYSEEEVEFDRYKSKVEMQMISLLPKYCMSERLNKQLKGLQIQREGRDVRAELSLVYQEIAANVTSFCRTIISVSGPTAQYTRKLFRPSLEEAMTRDLRATEEYTVSSLSVNQAPSLGVVVYQLRQCANNFMSVYDTHQQHLRKLQSLADLSTDDLKEFSGVDEKITSHQRQKLAKKRLTQIVKYKSKELQQYSCILSLDIIENCLFILWRHLEHYLIHCVPVRQTSTFYDSGDQTYCADEETPR
;
A
#
# COMPACT_ATOMS: atom_id res chain seq x y z
N MET A 1 -35.74 -27.07 -42.91
CA MET A 1 -34.54 -27.93 -42.97
C MET A 1 -33.40 -27.39 -43.87
N HIS A 2 -33.60 -26.33 -44.67
CA HIS A 2 -32.53 -25.69 -45.47
C HIS A 2 -31.73 -24.58 -44.74
N ILE A 3 -32.16 -24.17 -43.54
CA ILE A 3 -31.52 -23.11 -42.73
C ILE A 3 -30.35 -23.65 -41.88
N LEU A 4 -30.23 -24.97 -41.69
CA LEU A 4 -29.13 -25.60 -40.95
C LEU A 4 -27.88 -25.88 -41.80
N LYS A 5 -27.94 -25.73 -43.13
CA LYS A 5 -26.79 -25.98 -44.01
C LYS A 5 -25.87 -24.76 -44.21
N SER A 6 -26.32 -23.55 -43.88
CA SER A 6 -25.52 -22.33 -44.10
C SER A 6 -24.61 -21.94 -42.93
N ARG A 7 -24.82 -22.51 -41.73
CA ARG A 7 -23.90 -22.35 -40.58
C ARG A 7 -22.61 -23.18 -40.69
N ARG A 8 -22.51 -24.10 -41.67
CA ARG A 8 -21.34 -24.98 -41.87
C ARG A 8 -20.19 -24.36 -42.68
N LYS A 9 -20.33 -23.15 -43.22
CA LYS A 9 -19.30 -22.51 -44.07
C LYS A 9 -18.49 -21.41 -43.39
N PHE A 10 -18.79 -21.06 -42.14
CA PHE A 10 -18.08 -20.03 -41.37
C PHE A 10 -17.06 -20.58 -40.38
N PHE A 11 -17.19 -21.85 -40.00
CA PHE A 11 -15.99 -22.62 -39.70
C PHE A 11 -15.33 -22.88 -41.05
N ARG A 12 -14.10 -22.38 -41.26
CA ARG A 12 -13.17 -23.18 -42.08
C ARG A 12 -13.34 -24.62 -41.58
N PRO A 13 -13.37 -25.63 -42.47
CA PRO A 13 -13.36 -27.00 -41.99
C PRO A 13 -12.32 -27.04 -40.87
N VAL A 14 -12.67 -27.70 -39.78
CA VAL A 14 -11.68 -28.22 -38.84
C VAL A 14 -10.86 -29.22 -39.66
N ASP A 15 -10.11 -28.74 -40.67
CA ASP A 15 -8.81 -29.20 -41.04
C ASP A 15 -8.16 -29.27 -39.69
N ARG A 16 -8.12 -30.53 -39.21
CA ARG A 16 -7.59 -30.98 -37.93
C ARG A 16 -6.86 -29.83 -37.31
N ILE A 17 -7.26 -29.38 -36.12
CA ILE A 17 -6.34 -28.65 -35.26
C ILE A 17 -5.07 -29.51 -35.29
N LYS A 18 -4.15 -29.20 -36.20
CA LYS A 18 -2.81 -29.70 -36.26
C LYS A 18 -2.18 -28.84 -35.20
N CYS A 19 -2.69 -29.01 -33.97
CA CYS A 19 -1.97 -28.77 -32.77
C CYS A 19 -0.72 -29.57 -33.09
N LYS A 20 0.35 -28.87 -33.47
CA LYS A 20 1.69 -29.46 -33.47
C LYS A 20 1.70 -30.25 -32.16
N GLN A 21 2.03 -31.54 -32.18
CA GLN A 21 1.74 -32.47 -31.08
C GLN A 21 2.24 -32.01 -29.69
N THR A 22 2.96 -30.89 -29.64
CA THR A 22 3.53 -30.16 -28.51
C THR A 22 2.76 -28.91 -28.01
N ARG A 23 1.77 -28.32 -28.72
CA ARG A 23 1.05 -27.09 -28.25
C ARG A 23 -0.13 -27.45 -27.36
N ARG A 24 -0.32 -26.71 -26.27
CA ARG A 24 -1.40 -26.95 -25.31
C ARG A 24 -2.77 -26.67 -25.94
N LYS A 25 -3.77 -27.49 -25.58
CA LYS A 25 -5.13 -27.41 -26.16
C LYS A 25 -5.79 -26.04 -25.99
N LEU A 26 -5.59 -25.40 -24.83
CA LEU A 26 -6.15 -24.08 -24.53
C LEU A 26 -5.59 -22.99 -25.46
N LEU A 27 -4.29 -23.06 -25.75
CA LEU A 27 -3.64 -22.17 -26.74
C LEU A 27 -4.10 -22.47 -28.16
N CYS A 28 -4.27 -23.75 -28.53
CA CYS A 28 -4.82 -24.13 -29.83
C CYS A 28 -6.26 -23.59 -30.05
N ILE A 29 -7.04 -23.41 -28.99
CA ILE A 29 -8.35 -22.73 -29.06
C ILE A 29 -8.15 -21.22 -29.22
N LEU A 30 -7.25 -20.61 -28.45
CA LEU A 30 -6.93 -19.19 -28.58
C LEU A 30 -6.45 -18.84 -29.99
N ASP A 31 -5.65 -19.69 -30.64
CA ASP A 31 -5.16 -19.51 -32.00
C ASP A 31 -6.30 -19.32 -33.03
N SER A 32 -7.47 -19.90 -32.77
CA SER A 32 -8.64 -19.75 -33.63
C SER A 32 -9.36 -18.41 -33.50
N VAL A 33 -9.04 -17.62 -32.47
CA VAL A 33 -9.57 -16.27 -32.24
C VAL A 33 -8.64 -15.25 -32.88
N GLU A 34 -9.10 -14.63 -33.97
CA GLU A 34 -8.40 -13.55 -34.67
C GLU A 34 -8.86 -12.19 -34.11
N LEU A 35 -7.90 -11.36 -33.65
CA LEU A 35 -8.18 -10.06 -33.04
C LEU A 35 -8.23 -8.90 -34.04
N THR A 36 -8.02 -9.14 -35.33
CA THR A 36 -8.01 -8.10 -36.38
C THR A 36 -9.31 -8.13 -37.18
N GLN A 37 -9.73 -7.02 -37.79
CA GLN A 37 -10.90 -6.98 -38.68
C GLN A 37 -10.60 -6.21 -39.96
N ARG A 38 -11.02 -6.76 -41.09
CA ARG A 38 -11.04 -6.03 -42.36
C ARG A 38 -12.39 -5.37 -42.57
N TYR A 39 -12.38 -4.08 -42.83
CA TYR A 39 -13.57 -3.30 -43.15
C TYR A 39 -13.71 -3.15 -44.68
N PRO A 40 -14.95 -3.07 -45.20
CA PRO A 40 -15.17 -2.77 -46.61
C PRO A 40 -14.65 -1.36 -46.96
N ALA A 41 -14.20 -1.20 -48.20
CA ALA A 41 -13.79 0.11 -48.72
C ALA A 41 -14.96 1.12 -48.68
N PRO A 42 -14.66 2.42 -48.51
CA PRO A 42 -15.70 3.46 -48.56
C PRO A 42 -16.42 3.42 -49.91
N MET A 43 -17.73 3.62 -49.88
CA MET A 43 -18.56 3.61 -51.09
C MET A 43 -18.14 4.77 -52.00
N GLN A 44 -17.81 4.46 -53.26
CA GLN A 44 -17.65 5.46 -54.31
C GLN A 44 -19.00 5.60 -55.01
N LEU A 45 -19.68 6.71 -54.76
CA LEU A 45 -21.01 7.00 -55.28
C LEU A 45 -20.90 8.09 -56.35
N GLU A 46 -21.52 7.86 -57.50
CA GLU A 46 -21.56 8.75 -58.67
C GLU A 46 -22.93 9.44 -58.83
N PHE A 47 -24.05 8.79 -58.45
CA PHE A 47 -25.39 9.36 -58.64
C PHE A 47 -26.14 9.65 -57.34
N PHE A 48 -25.74 9.07 -56.21
CA PHE A 48 -26.34 9.36 -54.90
C PHE A 48 -25.39 10.13 -53.98
N GLU A 49 -25.96 11.00 -53.13
CA GLU A 49 -25.18 11.68 -52.10
C GLU A 49 -24.80 10.72 -50.95
N PRO A 50 -23.51 10.59 -50.61
CA PRO A 50 -23.06 9.67 -49.55
C PRO A 50 -23.72 9.90 -48.19
N HIS A 51 -23.97 11.16 -47.83
CA HIS A 51 -24.55 11.50 -46.52
C HIS A 51 -26.00 11.05 -46.37
N VAL A 52 -26.79 11.20 -47.45
CA VAL A 52 -28.21 10.81 -47.47
C VAL A 52 -28.33 9.29 -47.42
N ILE A 53 -27.47 8.55 -48.13
CA ILE A 53 -27.45 7.09 -48.06
C ILE A 53 -27.09 6.59 -46.67
N GLU A 54 -26.09 7.16 -46.01
CA GLU A 54 -25.73 6.76 -44.64
C GLU A 54 -26.88 7.03 -43.65
N GLN A 55 -27.64 8.11 -43.85
CA GLN A 55 -28.84 8.37 -43.04
C GLN A 55 -29.93 7.32 -43.28
N VAL A 56 -30.23 6.99 -44.53
CA VAL A 56 -31.22 5.95 -44.88
C VAL A 56 -30.78 4.57 -44.38
N ILE A 57 -29.49 4.26 -44.43
CA ILE A 57 -28.92 3.02 -43.86
C ILE A 57 -29.22 2.95 -42.36
N ARG A 58 -28.95 4.03 -41.61
CA ARG A 58 -29.23 4.11 -40.16
C ARG A 58 -30.72 4.01 -39.83
N GLU A 59 -31.60 4.58 -40.65
CA GLU A 59 -33.06 4.50 -40.45
C GLU A 59 -33.60 3.07 -40.62
N VAL A 60 -32.87 2.22 -41.33
CA VAL A 60 -33.23 0.82 -41.61
C VAL A 60 -32.43 -0.16 -40.74
N GLU A 61 -31.66 0.33 -39.79
CA GLU A 61 -30.97 -0.48 -38.79
C GLU A 61 -31.95 -1.04 -37.74
N SER A 62 -31.84 -2.33 -37.48
CA SER A 62 -32.59 -3.06 -36.47
C SER A 62 -31.61 -3.71 -35.48
N LYS A 63 -31.92 -3.62 -34.18
CA LYS A 63 -31.16 -4.31 -33.14
C LYS A 63 -31.78 -5.69 -32.90
N LEU A 64 -30.98 -6.76 -33.04
CA LEU A 64 -31.40 -8.09 -32.59
C LEU A 64 -31.17 -8.27 -31.07
N GLU A 65 -31.72 -9.34 -30.50
CA GLU A 65 -31.64 -9.72 -29.06
C GLU A 65 -30.20 -9.77 -28.48
N ASN A 66 -29.16 -9.81 -29.31
CA ASN A 66 -27.75 -9.85 -28.89
C ASN A 66 -27.03 -8.49 -29.01
N GLU A 67 -27.77 -7.37 -29.04
CA GLU A 67 -27.25 -5.98 -29.22
C GLU A 67 -26.54 -5.71 -30.56
N VAL A 68 -26.46 -6.69 -31.48
CA VAL A 68 -25.87 -6.52 -32.81
C VAL A 68 -26.84 -5.76 -33.71
N VAL A 69 -26.37 -4.62 -34.22
CA VAL A 69 -27.09 -3.78 -35.18
C VAL A 69 -26.97 -4.39 -36.58
N TYR A 70 -28.09 -4.56 -37.27
CA TYR A 70 -28.15 -5.00 -38.66
C TYR A 70 -29.01 -4.07 -39.51
N CYS A 71 -28.55 -3.79 -40.70
CA CYS A 71 -29.39 -3.19 -41.73
C CYS A 71 -30.30 -4.24 -42.37
N ASP A 72 -31.62 -4.00 -42.40
CA ASP A 72 -32.55 -4.81 -43.18
C ASP A 72 -32.39 -4.50 -44.68
N ILE A 73 -31.65 -5.35 -45.37
CA ILE A 73 -31.35 -5.25 -46.81
C ILE A 73 -32.64 -5.19 -47.65
N LYS A 74 -33.71 -5.90 -47.23
CA LYS A 74 -34.97 -5.92 -47.99
C LYS A 74 -35.71 -4.61 -47.85
N MET A 75 -35.72 -4.04 -46.65
CA MET A 75 -36.32 -2.74 -46.40
C MET A 75 -35.51 -1.63 -47.08
N LEU A 76 -34.18 -1.69 -47.05
CA LEU A 76 -33.30 -0.74 -47.74
C LEU A 76 -33.51 -0.77 -49.26
N HIS A 77 -33.54 -1.96 -49.87
CA HIS A 77 -33.84 -2.10 -51.29
C HIS A 77 -35.23 -1.54 -51.65
N ARG A 78 -36.24 -1.74 -50.78
CA ARG A 78 -37.58 -1.17 -51.00
C ARG A 78 -37.57 0.36 -50.95
N VAL A 79 -36.88 0.96 -49.99
CA VAL A 79 -36.75 2.42 -49.86
C VAL A 79 -36.03 3.00 -51.09
N LEU A 80 -34.86 2.44 -51.45
CA LEU A 80 -34.09 2.90 -52.61
C LEU A 80 -34.84 2.74 -53.93
N MET A 81 -35.53 1.62 -54.14
CA MET A 81 -36.32 1.40 -55.36
C MET A 81 -37.59 2.26 -55.41
N ASN A 82 -38.22 2.56 -54.28
CA ASN A 82 -39.36 3.47 -54.23
C ASN A 82 -38.96 4.90 -54.60
N GLU A 83 -37.84 5.39 -54.06
CA GLU A 83 -37.30 6.70 -54.45
C GLU A 83 -36.93 6.75 -55.93
N LEU A 84 -36.26 5.72 -56.45
CA LEU A 84 -35.89 5.62 -57.87
C LEU A 84 -37.13 5.54 -58.80
N ASN A 85 -38.25 4.99 -58.32
CA ASN A 85 -39.50 4.94 -59.07
C ASN A 85 -40.32 6.23 -59.01
N ASN A 86 -40.18 7.03 -57.94
CA ASN A 86 -40.86 8.31 -57.76
C ASN A 86 -40.24 9.44 -58.60
N TYR A 87 -38.93 9.35 -58.90
CA TYR A 87 -38.23 10.31 -59.76
C TYR A 87 -38.28 9.88 -61.24
N GLN A 88 -39.33 10.29 -61.99
CA GLN A 88 -39.46 10.03 -63.44
C GLN A 88 -39.24 11.28 -64.30
N GLY A 89 -38.07 11.38 -64.96
CA GLY A 89 -37.77 12.39 -65.98
C GLY A 89 -37.15 11.79 -67.25
N ASN A 90 -37.45 12.35 -68.42
CA ASN A 90 -37.04 11.80 -69.74
C ASN A 90 -35.51 11.67 -69.96
N ILE A 91 -34.68 12.43 -69.22
CA ILE A 91 -33.21 12.38 -69.29
C ILE A 91 -32.65 11.17 -68.52
N MET A 92 -33.43 10.61 -67.58
CA MET A 92 -33.00 9.54 -66.66
C MET A 92 -33.23 8.13 -67.22
N ALA A 93 -34.02 7.94 -68.28
CA ALA A 93 -34.25 6.61 -68.86
C ALA A 93 -32.95 5.95 -69.36
N ALA A 94 -31.99 6.74 -69.85
CA ALA A 94 -30.68 6.25 -70.30
C ALA A 94 -29.71 5.96 -69.15
N GLN A 95 -29.83 6.66 -68.01
CA GLN A 95 -28.96 6.50 -66.83
C GLN A 95 -29.55 5.55 -65.78
N ARG A 96 -30.82 5.16 -65.91
CA ARG A 96 -31.54 4.28 -64.99
C ARG A 96 -30.82 2.95 -64.76
N VAL A 97 -30.20 2.39 -65.80
CA VAL A 97 -29.43 1.15 -65.69
C VAL A 97 -28.22 1.34 -64.77
N ARG A 98 -27.50 2.46 -64.88
CA ARG A 98 -26.33 2.77 -64.03
C ARG A 98 -26.73 3.10 -62.58
N MET A 99 -27.88 3.75 -62.37
CA MET A 99 -28.41 3.98 -61.03
C MET A 99 -28.85 2.69 -60.35
N ILE A 100 -29.41 1.73 -61.10
CA ILE A 100 -29.74 0.40 -60.57
C ILE A 100 -28.45 -0.36 -60.21
N GLU A 101 -27.41 -0.30 -61.05
CA GLU A 101 -26.09 -0.86 -60.74
C GLU A 101 -25.48 -0.22 -59.47
N GLU A 102 -25.67 1.08 -59.27
CA GLU A 102 -25.21 1.75 -58.04
C GLU A 102 -26.02 1.35 -56.80
N VAL A 103 -27.35 1.17 -56.92
CA VAL A 103 -28.18 0.58 -55.85
C VAL A 103 -27.71 -0.84 -55.50
N GLU A 104 -27.35 -1.65 -56.50
CA GLU A 104 -26.75 -2.96 -56.25
C GLU A 104 -25.41 -2.86 -55.51
N ASN A 105 -24.55 -1.90 -55.87
CA ASN A 105 -23.29 -1.65 -55.17
C ASN A 105 -23.51 -1.21 -53.70
N ILE A 106 -24.50 -0.35 -53.44
CA ILE A 106 -24.89 0.07 -52.08
C ILE A 106 -25.33 -1.15 -51.26
N LEU A 107 -26.21 -1.98 -51.83
CA LEU A 107 -26.71 -3.19 -51.16
C LEU A 107 -25.59 -4.20 -50.92
N GLN A 108 -24.66 -4.36 -51.86
CA GLN A 108 -23.46 -5.20 -51.68
C GLN A 108 -22.57 -4.67 -50.56
N ASN A 109 -22.36 -3.35 -50.46
CA ASN A 109 -21.59 -2.75 -49.37
C ASN A 109 -22.27 -3.00 -48.02
N VAL A 110 -23.59 -2.81 -47.93
CA VAL A 110 -24.37 -3.07 -46.70
C VAL A 110 -24.34 -4.55 -46.31
N VAL A 111 -24.39 -5.48 -47.27
CA VAL A 111 -24.18 -6.91 -47.00
C VAL A 111 -22.81 -7.17 -46.40
N LEU A 112 -21.76 -6.52 -46.92
CA LEU A 112 -20.40 -6.63 -46.37
C LEU A 112 -20.33 -6.02 -44.95
N ARG A 113 -20.97 -4.88 -44.69
CA ARG A 113 -21.06 -4.29 -43.34
C ARG A 113 -21.76 -5.22 -42.35
N ASN A 114 -22.91 -5.77 -42.71
CA ASN A 114 -23.63 -6.75 -41.90
C ASN A 114 -22.77 -8.01 -41.63
N LYS A 115 -21.96 -8.43 -42.60
CA LYS A 115 -21.00 -9.54 -42.43
C LYS A 115 -19.87 -9.17 -41.46
N VAL A 116 -19.36 -7.94 -41.51
CA VAL A 116 -18.37 -7.46 -40.53
C VAL A 116 -18.98 -7.42 -39.11
N CYS A 117 -20.19 -6.91 -38.95
CA CYS A 117 -20.90 -6.93 -37.66
C CYS A 117 -21.09 -8.36 -37.13
N GLN A 118 -21.40 -9.33 -38.02
CA GLN A 118 -21.42 -10.76 -37.67
C GLN A 118 -20.08 -11.26 -37.18
N GLU A 119 -19.01 -10.98 -37.92
CA GLU A 119 -17.68 -11.45 -37.61
C GLU A 119 -17.19 -10.88 -36.28
N LEU A 120 -17.41 -9.60 -36.00
CA LEU A 120 -17.08 -8.97 -34.72
C LEU A 120 -17.83 -9.62 -33.55
N SER A 121 -19.14 -9.82 -33.67
CA SER A 121 -19.94 -10.49 -32.64
C SER A 121 -19.48 -11.92 -32.37
N ILE A 122 -19.18 -12.68 -33.43
CA ILE A 122 -18.66 -14.05 -33.31
C ILE A 122 -17.28 -14.05 -32.65
N LYS A 123 -16.39 -13.13 -33.02
CA LYS A 123 -15.06 -12.99 -32.40
C LYS A 123 -15.18 -12.68 -30.91
N HIS A 124 -16.03 -11.72 -30.55
CA HIS A 124 -16.29 -11.39 -29.15
C HIS A 124 -16.83 -12.58 -28.36
N GLN A 125 -17.85 -13.28 -28.87
CA GLN A 125 -18.42 -14.46 -28.22
C GLN A 125 -17.42 -15.62 -28.11
N SER A 126 -16.59 -15.83 -29.13
CA SER A 126 -15.58 -16.89 -29.14
C SER A 126 -14.47 -16.60 -28.13
N PHE A 127 -14.03 -15.35 -28.04
CA PHE A 127 -13.06 -14.91 -27.03
C PHE A 127 -13.65 -15.00 -25.62
N ASP A 128 -14.89 -14.58 -25.42
CA ASP A 128 -15.58 -14.65 -24.13
C ASP A 128 -15.72 -16.10 -23.64
N ALA A 129 -16.09 -17.03 -24.53
CA ALA A 129 -16.14 -18.45 -24.22
C ALA A 129 -14.76 -19.00 -23.83
N TRP A 130 -13.70 -18.64 -24.55
CA TRP A 130 -12.33 -19.02 -24.21
C TRP A 130 -11.88 -18.42 -22.86
N ARG A 131 -12.22 -17.16 -22.59
CA ARG A 131 -11.95 -16.49 -21.30
C ARG A 131 -12.61 -17.25 -20.16
N GLN A 132 -13.91 -17.54 -20.25
CA GLN A 132 -14.64 -18.23 -19.18
C GLN A 132 -14.02 -19.60 -18.87
N VAL A 133 -13.64 -20.38 -19.90
CA VAL A 133 -12.96 -21.67 -19.70
C VAL A 133 -11.61 -21.47 -19.00
N THR A 134 -10.84 -20.46 -19.38
CA THR A 134 -9.53 -20.15 -18.79
C THR A 134 -9.66 -19.71 -17.33
N GLU A 135 -10.62 -18.83 -17.02
CA GLU A 135 -10.88 -18.36 -15.65
C GLU A 135 -11.33 -19.48 -14.73
N VAL A 136 -12.24 -20.36 -15.17
CA VAL A 136 -12.66 -21.53 -14.39
C VAL A 136 -11.50 -22.48 -14.17
N LEU A 137 -10.68 -22.74 -15.19
CA LEU A 137 -9.52 -23.63 -15.08
C LEU A 137 -8.47 -23.10 -14.09
N LEU A 138 -8.26 -21.79 -14.00
CA LEU A 138 -7.22 -21.23 -13.14
C LEU A 138 -7.72 -20.90 -11.73
N ASN A 139 -8.96 -20.42 -11.60
CA ASN A 139 -9.48 -19.98 -10.30
C ASN A 139 -10.20 -21.09 -9.52
N ALA A 140 -10.85 -22.04 -10.21
CA ALA A 140 -11.67 -23.07 -9.55
C ALA A 140 -11.01 -24.46 -9.52
N CYS A 141 -9.93 -24.67 -10.28
CA CYS A 141 -9.24 -25.96 -10.29
C CYS A 141 -8.38 -26.11 -9.01
N PRO A 142 -8.55 -27.21 -8.23
CA PRO A 142 -7.72 -27.50 -7.07
C PRO A 142 -6.23 -27.51 -7.41
N GLU A 143 -5.39 -27.02 -6.49
CA GLU A 143 -3.92 -27.02 -6.65
C GLU A 143 -3.36 -28.43 -6.90
N ASP A 144 -4.07 -29.48 -6.44
CA ASP A 144 -3.71 -30.89 -6.65
C ASP A 144 -3.73 -31.34 -8.13
N LEU A 145 -4.55 -30.70 -8.98
CA LEU A 145 -4.67 -31.04 -10.41
C LEU A 145 -3.72 -30.24 -11.30
N LEU A 146 -3.27 -29.06 -10.84
CA LEU A 146 -2.34 -28.18 -11.54
C LEU A 146 -1.27 -27.62 -10.58
N PRO A 147 -0.33 -28.46 -10.12
CA PRO A 147 0.64 -28.05 -9.12
C PRO A 147 1.84 -27.29 -9.72
N GLY A 148 2.37 -26.34 -8.93
CA GLY A 148 3.72 -25.78 -9.04
C GLY A 148 4.09 -25.16 -10.38
N GLU A 149 5.27 -25.53 -10.89
CA GLU A 149 5.93 -24.99 -12.09
C GLU A 149 5.10 -25.17 -13.37
N ILE A 150 4.28 -26.23 -13.46
CA ILE A 150 3.42 -26.47 -14.63
C ILE A 150 2.38 -25.36 -14.74
N ARG A 151 1.78 -24.96 -13.61
CA ARG A 151 0.81 -23.86 -13.56
C ARG A 151 1.46 -22.54 -13.96
N GLN A 152 2.66 -22.23 -13.43
CA GLN A 152 3.42 -21.03 -13.83
C GLN A 152 3.73 -21.04 -15.32
N THR A 153 4.18 -22.17 -15.87
CA THR A 153 4.45 -22.31 -17.31
C THR A 153 3.19 -22.07 -18.15
N ILE A 154 2.02 -22.57 -17.74
CA ILE A 154 0.74 -22.30 -18.42
C ILE A 154 0.40 -20.82 -18.39
N LEU A 155 0.56 -20.17 -17.23
CA LEU A 155 0.30 -18.75 -17.07
C LEU A 155 1.23 -17.91 -17.95
N PHE A 156 2.53 -18.20 -18.00
CA PHE A 156 3.48 -17.50 -18.87
C PHE A 156 3.14 -17.66 -20.35
N GLU A 157 2.85 -18.88 -20.82
CA GLU A 157 2.48 -19.10 -22.22
C GLU A 157 1.21 -18.35 -22.61
N LEU A 158 0.18 -18.36 -21.74
CA LEU A 158 -1.07 -17.62 -21.99
C LEU A 158 -0.85 -16.11 -22.01
N LEU A 159 -0.08 -15.58 -21.05
CA LEU A 159 0.25 -14.16 -20.97
C LEU A 159 1.02 -13.70 -22.22
N GLN A 160 2.08 -14.41 -22.59
CA GLN A 160 2.91 -14.06 -23.74
C GLN A 160 2.12 -14.11 -25.05
N GLU A 161 1.27 -15.12 -25.25
CA GLU A 161 0.43 -15.22 -26.45
C GLU A 161 -0.61 -14.09 -26.53
N LEU A 162 -1.28 -13.75 -25.42
CA LEU A 162 -2.23 -12.63 -25.39
C LEU A 162 -1.53 -11.29 -25.64
N LEU A 163 -0.38 -11.05 -25.00
CA LEU A 163 0.41 -9.82 -25.20
C LEU A 163 0.89 -9.71 -26.65
N GLN A 164 1.31 -10.81 -27.26
CA GLN A 164 1.69 -10.84 -28.68
C GLN A 164 0.51 -10.53 -29.60
N LYS A 165 -0.67 -11.11 -29.35
CA LYS A 165 -1.86 -10.89 -30.18
C LYS A 165 -2.38 -9.45 -30.12
N VAL A 166 -2.24 -8.79 -28.98
CA VAL A 166 -2.66 -7.39 -28.83
C VAL A 166 -1.57 -6.40 -29.26
N ALA A 167 -0.32 -6.85 -29.41
CA ALA A 167 0.75 -6.03 -29.96
C ALA A 167 0.60 -5.74 -31.47
N ASP A 168 -0.30 -6.43 -32.17
CA ASP A 168 -0.62 -6.19 -33.59
C ASP A 168 -1.29 -4.81 -33.79
N GLU A 169 -0.87 -4.05 -34.81
CA GLU A 169 -1.38 -2.69 -35.09
C GLU A 169 -2.85 -2.70 -35.51
N ASP A 170 -3.31 -3.80 -36.13
CA ASP A 170 -4.68 -3.97 -36.60
C ASP A 170 -5.62 -4.56 -35.51
N ALA A 171 -5.17 -4.64 -34.26
CA ALA A 171 -5.95 -5.22 -33.17
C ALA A 171 -7.22 -4.41 -32.85
N LEU A 172 -8.35 -5.11 -32.74
CA LEU A 172 -9.67 -4.52 -32.46
C LEU A 172 -9.76 -3.94 -31.06
N MET A 173 -9.98 -2.63 -30.96
CA MET A 173 -10.15 -1.93 -29.69
C MET A 173 -11.28 -2.51 -28.81
N GLU A 174 -12.35 -3.03 -29.42
CA GLU A 174 -13.45 -3.66 -28.70
C GLU A 174 -13.02 -4.95 -27.97
N LEU A 175 -12.04 -5.67 -28.53
CA LEU A 175 -11.51 -6.90 -27.95
C LEU A 175 -10.30 -6.66 -27.03
N THR A 176 -9.56 -5.56 -27.18
CA THR A 176 -8.42 -5.25 -26.31
C THR A 176 -8.85 -5.03 -24.85
N SER A 177 -10.03 -4.44 -24.60
CA SER A 177 -10.59 -4.29 -23.25
C SER A 177 -10.83 -5.63 -22.54
N PRO A 178 -11.62 -6.58 -23.08
CA PRO A 178 -11.72 -7.93 -22.53
C PRO A 178 -10.37 -8.63 -22.36
N VAL A 179 -9.45 -8.53 -23.34
CA VAL A 179 -8.13 -9.18 -23.26
C VAL A 179 -7.30 -8.62 -22.09
N SER A 180 -7.28 -7.30 -21.91
CA SER A 180 -6.56 -6.66 -20.79
C SER A 180 -7.08 -7.14 -19.42
N GLY A 181 -8.39 -7.42 -19.31
CA GLY A 181 -8.98 -8.01 -18.11
C GLY A 181 -8.47 -9.43 -17.85
N VAL A 182 -8.35 -10.26 -18.90
CA VAL A 182 -7.76 -11.61 -18.77
C VAL A 182 -6.30 -11.53 -18.34
N ILE A 183 -5.51 -10.61 -18.94
CA ILE A 183 -4.12 -10.39 -18.57
C ILE A 183 -3.99 -10.05 -17.08
N LEU A 184 -4.85 -9.18 -16.55
CA LEU A 184 -4.90 -8.84 -15.12
C LEU A 184 -5.17 -10.08 -14.25
N THR A 185 -6.17 -10.89 -14.60
CA THR A 185 -6.50 -12.12 -13.86
C THR A 185 -5.38 -13.16 -13.91
N LEU A 186 -4.75 -13.34 -15.08
CA LEU A 186 -3.60 -14.23 -15.24
C LEU A 186 -2.41 -13.76 -14.41
N MET A 187 -2.13 -12.45 -14.37
CA MET A 187 -1.06 -11.89 -13.54
C MET A 187 -1.32 -12.04 -12.04
N THR A 188 -2.57 -11.88 -11.62
CA THR A 188 -2.97 -12.11 -10.21
C THR A 188 -2.68 -13.54 -9.79
N ASN A 189 -3.05 -14.50 -10.65
CA ASN A 189 -2.79 -15.93 -10.44
C ASN A 189 -1.29 -16.23 -10.44
N LEU A 190 -0.52 -15.62 -11.35
CA LEU A 190 0.93 -15.81 -11.41
C LEU A 190 1.62 -15.32 -10.13
N ARG A 191 1.24 -14.15 -9.63
CA ARG A 191 1.72 -13.63 -8.35
C ARG A 191 1.40 -14.59 -7.19
N GLN A 192 0.20 -15.14 -7.16
CA GLN A 192 -0.19 -16.11 -6.13
C GLN A 192 0.67 -17.38 -6.16
N CYS A 193 1.05 -17.88 -7.35
CA CYS A 193 1.98 -19.01 -7.45
C CYS A 193 3.33 -18.73 -6.78
N PHE A 194 3.90 -17.54 -7.00
CA PHE A 194 5.17 -17.14 -6.37
C PHE A 194 5.07 -16.85 -4.86
N LEU A 195 3.86 -16.61 -4.34
CA LEU A 195 3.60 -16.46 -2.90
C LEU A 195 3.44 -17.81 -2.19
N ASN A 196 2.77 -18.77 -2.84
CA ASN A 196 2.47 -20.09 -2.27
C ASN A 196 3.67 -21.06 -2.26
N GLU A 197 4.67 -20.87 -3.13
CA GLU A 197 5.94 -21.62 -3.12
C GLU A 197 6.69 -21.56 -1.77
N HIS A 198 6.42 -20.54 -0.95
CA HIS A 198 7.01 -20.40 0.40
C HIS A 198 6.38 -21.30 1.47
N SER A 199 5.40 -22.14 1.12
CA SER A 199 4.95 -23.22 2.00
C SER A 199 5.75 -24.49 1.68
N PRO A 200 6.48 -25.09 2.64
CA PRO A 200 7.30 -26.26 2.36
C PRO A 200 6.40 -27.44 1.98
N SER A 201 6.31 -27.69 0.68
CA SER A 201 5.95 -29.01 0.15
C SER A 201 7.16 -29.92 0.37
N GLU A 202 7.26 -30.50 1.57
CA GLU A 202 8.20 -31.60 1.84
C GLU A 202 7.82 -32.81 0.98
N ASP A 203 8.79 -33.25 0.16
CA ASP A 203 9.11 -34.64 -0.19
C ASP A 203 7.95 -35.65 -0.20
N THR A 204 7.37 -35.86 -1.38
CA THR A 204 6.90 -37.20 -1.76
C THR A 204 8.00 -37.91 -2.52
N GLY A 205 8.59 -38.92 -1.87
CA GLY A 205 9.68 -39.71 -2.41
C GLY A 205 9.37 -40.34 -3.77
N SER A 206 10.36 -40.29 -4.65
CA SER A 206 10.58 -41.33 -5.65
C SER A 206 12.08 -41.55 -5.78
N MET A 207 12.56 -42.46 -4.94
CA MET A 207 13.86 -43.08 -5.03
C MET A 207 13.86 -44.04 -6.22
N TYR A 208 14.02 -43.53 -7.45
CA TYR A 208 14.44 -44.31 -8.62
C TYR A 208 15.19 -43.40 -9.61
N PRO A 209 16.54 -43.41 -9.63
CA PRO A 209 17.30 -42.83 -10.73
C PRO A 209 17.06 -43.70 -11.97
N SER A 210 16.32 -43.20 -12.94
CA SER A 210 16.27 -43.81 -14.27
C SER A 210 17.57 -43.47 -14.99
N LEU A 211 18.57 -44.33 -14.78
CA LEU A 211 19.75 -44.45 -15.61
C LEU A 211 19.31 -44.92 -17.00
N LEU A 212 19.34 -44.04 -18.00
CA LEU A 212 19.55 -44.27 -19.45
C LEU A 212 18.79 -43.21 -20.28
N ASP A 213 19.46 -42.11 -20.63
CA ASP A 213 19.75 -41.81 -22.04
C ASP A 213 20.81 -40.69 -22.10
N SER A 214 22.03 -41.09 -22.44
CA SER A 214 23.15 -40.21 -22.71
C SER A 214 23.66 -40.53 -24.10
N THR A 215 23.24 -39.74 -25.09
CA THR A 215 24.01 -39.56 -26.32
C THR A 215 24.00 -38.09 -26.75
N ALA A 216 25.16 -37.44 -26.52
CA ALA A 216 25.72 -36.26 -27.19
C ALA A 216 24.89 -34.93 -27.15
N THR A 217 25.42 -33.77 -26.76
CA THR A 217 26.77 -33.24 -26.96
C THR A 217 27.02 -32.09 -25.97
N SER A 218 28.25 -32.02 -25.51
CA SER A 218 28.87 -31.10 -24.55
C SER A 218 28.74 -29.60 -24.87
N THR A 219 28.23 -28.82 -23.91
CA THR A 219 28.79 -27.52 -23.51
C THR A 219 28.61 -27.33 -22.01
N GLN A 220 29.70 -26.93 -21.36
CA GLN A 220 29.93 -26.87 -19.91
C GLN A 220 28.81 -26.15 -19.15
N THR A 221 28.22 -26.82 -18.17
CA THR A 221 27.52 -26.17 -17.06
C THR A 221 28.17 -26.60 -15.76
N VAL A 222 28.61 -25.58 -15.03
CA VAL A 222 29.28 -25.67 -13.74
C VAL A 222 28.29 -26.21 -12.72
N THR A 223 28.65 -27.36 -12.13
CA THR A 223 28.00 -27.92 -10.95
C THR A 223 28.48 -27.17 -9.69
N TRP A 224 27.65 -26.28 -9.17
CA TRP A 224 27.62 -25.92 -7.74
C TRP A 224 26.16 -25.92 -7.29
N GLY A 225 25.87 -26.75 -6.28
CA GLY A 225 24.54 -26.97 -5.78
C GLY A 225 24.07 -25.83 -4.89
N GLU A 226 23.18 -25.01 -5.44
CA GLU A 226 22.15 -24.26 -4.73
C GLU A 226 20.85 -24.52 -5.50
N LYS A 227 19.72 -24.77 -4.82
CA LYS A 227 18.43 -24.92 -5.50
C LYS A 227 18.10 -23.58 -6.15
N SER A 228 18.33 -23.44 -7.46
CA SER A 228 17.91 -22.29 -8.26
C SER A 228 16.41 -22.07 -8.02
N GLY A 229 16.03 -20.94 -7.45
CA GLY A 229 14.63 -20.63 -7.17
C GLY A 229 13.82 -20.47 -8.45
N SER A 230 12.51 -20.69 -8.36
CA SER A 230 11.57 -20.56 -9.48
C SER A 230 11.70 -19.21 -10.22
N ARG A 231 12.07 -18.14 -9.51
CA ARG A 231 12.26 -16.79 -10.09
C ARG A 231 13.43 -16.74 -11.09
N THR A 232 14.55 -17.41 -10.81
CA THR A 232 15.70 -17.47 -11.72
C THR A 232 15.40 -18.37 -12.92
N LEU A 233 14.64 -19.44 -12.73
CA LEU A 233 14.19 -20.32 -13.81
C LEU A 233 13.29 -19.59 -14.83
N PHE A 234 12.40 -18.71 -14.36
CA PHE A 234 11.46 -17.98 -15.22
C PHE A 234 11.90 -16.54 -15.55
N ALA A 235 13.14 -16.13 -15.27
CA ALA A 235 13.62 -14.76 -15.45
C ALA A 235 13.37 -14.20 -16.88
N THR A 236 13.69 -14.98 -17.92
CA THR A 236 13.42 -14.59 -19.32
C THR A 236 11.93 -14.41 -19.59
N SER A 237 11.08 -15.32 -19.10
CA SER A 237 9.64 -15.24 -19.29
C SER A 237 9.03 -14.05 -18.56
N LEU A 238 9.52 -13.74 -17.36
CA LEU A 238 9.14 -12.55 -16.60
C LEU A 238 9.51 -11.28 -17.37
N LYS A 239 10.74 -11.19 -17.88
CA LYS A 239 11.19 -10.05 -18.69
C LYS A 239 10.31 -9.84 -19.93
N LEU A 240 9.96 -10.91 -20.65
CA LEU A 240 9.08 -10.83 -21.82
C LEU A 240 7.67 -10.34 -21.45
N VAL A 241 7.12 -10.78 -20.32
CA VAL A 241 5.84 -10.29 -19.82
C VAL A 241 5.93 -8.80 -19.46
N LEU A 242 6.99 -8.37 -18.78
CA LEU A 242 7.21 -6.95 -18.46
C LEU A 242 7.28 -6.09 -19.72
N GLN A 243 8.05 -6.50 -20.72
CA GLN A 243 8.15 -5.79 -21.99
C GLN A 243 6.81 -5.71 -22.71
N GLY A 244 6.08 -6.84 -22.79
CA GLY A 244 4.76 -6.86 -23.42
C GLY A 244 3.73 -5.97 -22.70
N LEU A 245 3.77 -5.90 -21.36
CA LEU A 245 2.92 -5.01 -20.58
C LEU A 245 3.24 -3.53 -20.88
N ILE A 246 4.52 -3.15 -20.88
CA ILE A 246 4.95 -1.76 -21.15
C ILE A 246 4.61 -1.37 -22.59
N ASP A 247 4.91 -2.23 -23.57
CA ASP A 247 4.58 -2.01 -24.98
C ASP A 247 3.09 -1.77 -25.17
N HIS A 248 2.25 -2.57 -24.48
CA HIS A 248 0.81 -2.43 -24.61
C HIS A 248 0.28 -1.16 -23.94
N ILE A 249 0.86 -0.74 -22.80
CA ILE A 249 0.55 0.55 -22.17
C ILE A 249 0.88 1.70 -23.14
N LEU A 250 2.06 1.70 -23.75
CA LEU A 250 2.50 2.73 -24.70
C LEU A 250 1.65 2.81 -25.97
N LYS A 251 1.16 1.66 -26.46
CA LYS A 251 0.28 1.58 -27.64
C LYS A 251 -1.16 1.98 -27.35
N SER A 252 -1.61 1.87 -26.10
CA SER A 252 -2.99 2.17 -25.73
C SER A 252 -3.27 3.68 -25.84
N SER A 253 -4.36 4.03 -26.51
CA SER A 253 -4.70 5.43 -26.76
C SER A 253 -5.38 6.11 -25.57
N GLY A 254 -5.39 7.45 -25.60
CA GLY A 254 -6.16 8.37 -24.75
C GLY A 254 -7.48 7.80 -24.22
N GLY A 255 -8.33 7.34 -25.14
CA GLY A 255 -9.69 6.88 -24.86
C GLY A 255 -9.84 5.48 -24.25
N GLN A 256 -8.78 4.67 -24.20
CA GLN A 256 -8.86 3.29 -23.68
C GLN A 256 -8.55 3.20 -22.17
N GLN A 257 -9.27 3.98 -21.37
CA GLN A 257 -9.00 4.11 -19.93
C GLN A 257 -9.09 2.78 -19.17
N ARG A 258 -10.08 1.94 -19.50
CA ARG A 258 -10.25 0.61 -18.88
C ARG A 258 -9.09 -0.33 -19.19
N VAL A 259 -8.58 -0.30 -20.42
CA VAL A 259 -7.41 -1.09 -20.82
C VAL A 259 -6.21 -0.66 -20.00
N ARG A 260 -5.94 0.65 -19.92
CA ARG A 260 -4.82 1.18 -19.13
C ARG A 260 -4.92 0.86 -17.65
N ALA A 261 -6.10 0.96 -17.04
CA ALA A 261 -6.30 0.55 -15.66
C ALA A 261 -5.96 -0.94 -15.44
N ASN A 262 -6.46 -1.83 -16.30
CA ASN A 262 -6.15 -3.26 -16.18
C ASN A 262 -4.65 -3.55 -16.37
N LEU A 263 -3.98 -2.86 -17.30
CA LEU A 263 -2.55 -3.04 -17.53
C LEU A 263 -1.69 -2.50 -16.38
N TYR A 264 -2.04 -1.35 -15.78
CA TYR A 264 -1.36 -0.86 -14.57
C TYR A 264 -1.57 -1.81 -13.40
N GLY A 265 -2.76 -2.37 -13.22
CA GLY A 265 -2.99 -3.42 -12.22
C GLY A 265 -2.15 -4.68 -12.47
N ALA A 266 -2.06 -5.13 -13.73
CA ALA A 266 -1.26 -6.29 -14.12
C ALA A 266 0.25 -6.04 -13.89
N LEU A 267 0.74 -4.84 -14.23
CA LEU A 267 2.10 -4.41 -13.98
C LEU A 267 2.39 -4.31 -12.48
N LEU A 268 1.46 -3.78 -11.67
CA LEU A 268 1.62 -3.73 -10.22
C LEU A 268 1.76 -5.14 -9.63
N TYR A 269 0.91 -6.10 -10.04
CA TYR A 269 1.05 -7.50 -9.61
C TYR A 269 2.36 -8.12 -10.06
N TYR A 270 2.83 -7.80 -11.26
CA TYR A 270 4.14 -8.25 -11.75
C TYR A 270 5.28 -7.71 -10.86
N LEU A 271 5.32 -6.40 -10.61
CA LEU A 271 6.39 -5.79 -9.82
C LEU A 271 6.43 -6.33 -8.38
N GLN A 272 5.27 -6.64 -7.81
CA GLN A 272 5.16 -7.28 -6.50
C GLN A 272 5.76 -8.69 -6.43
N ILE A 273 5.98 -9.39 -7.55
CA ILE A 273 6.68 -10.70 -7.57
C ILE A 273 8.16 -10.53 -7.18
N SER A 274 8.74 -9.38 -7.54
CA SER A 274 10.13 -9.03 -7.22
C SER A 274 10.31 -8.46 -5.81
N GLN A 275 9.21 -8.13 -5.13
CA GLN A 275 9.27 -7.71 -3.74
C GLN A 275 9.57 -8.92 -2.85
N ARG A 276 10.54 -8.75 -1.95
CA ARG A 276 10.78 -9.71 -0.88
C ARG A 276 9.52 -9.76 -0.01
N PRO A 277 8.91 -10.95 0.21
CA PRO A 277 7.96 -11.10 1.31
C PRO A 277 8.66 -10.65 2.60
N GLU A 278 7.96 -9.94 3.48
CA GLU A 278 8.51 -9.61 4.82
C GLU A 278 9.19 -10.86 5.40
N PRO A 279 10.42 -10.74 5.94
CA PRO A 279 11.34 -11.86 6.10
C PRO A 279 10.67 -13.07 6.73
N SER A 280 10.38 -14.07 5.91
CA SER A 280 10.12 -15.43 6.36
C SER A 280 11.47 -16.00 6.77
N THR A 281 11.76 -15.98 8.06
CA THR A 281 12.95 -16.61 8.67
C THR A 281 12.88 -18.15 8.61
N ASP A 282 12.40 -18.73 7.52
CA ASP A 282 12.44 -20.19 7.30
C ASP A 282 13.85 -20.67 6.91
N GLU A 283 14.79 -19.76 6.61
CA GLU A 283 16.16 -20.09 6.18
C GLU A 283 17.25 -19.81 7.23
N LEU A 284 16.95 -19.17 8.36
CA LEU A 284 17.97 -18.87 9.36
C LEU A 284 17.91 -19.84 10.53
N SER A 285 18.98 -20.61 10.71
CA SER A 285 19.16 -21.47 11.87
C SER A 285 19.04 -20.65 13.17
N PRO A 286 18.47 -21.20 14.26
CA PRO A 286 18.19 -20.46 15.50
C PRO A 286 19.41 -19.79 16.17
N GLY A 287 20.64 -20.13 15.76
CA GLY A 287 21.88 -19.54 16.27
C GLY A 287 22.31 -18.23 15.59
N GLU A 288 21.81 -17.92 14.40
CA GLU A 288 22.28 -16.76 13.61
C GLU A 288 21.42 -15.50 13.79
N GLN A 289 20.32 -15.60 14.54
CA GLN A 289 19.35 -14.51 14.71
C GLN A 289 19.86 -13.36 15.60
N LEU A 290 20.84 -13.61 16.48
CA LEU A 290 21.44 -12.57 17.32
C LEU A 290 22.50 -11.71 16.59
N GLU A 291 23.05 -12.17 15.46
CA GLU A 291 24.03 -11.43 14.64
C GLU A 291 23.38 -10.67 13.47
N GLY A 292 22.05 -10.72 13.36
CA GLY A 292 21.30 -10.39 12.15
C GLY A 292 21.36 -8.94 11.66
N VAL A 293 21.81 -7.97 12.46
CA VAL A 293 21.96 -6.57 11.99
C VAL A 293 23.31 -6.37 11.31
N ALA A 294 24.40 -6.87 11.90
CA ALA A 294 25.74 -6.79 11.33
C ALA A 294 25.89 -7.68 10.10
N LYS A 295 25.30 -8.88 10.09
CA LYS A 295 25.37 -9.79 8.95
C LYS A 295 24.53 -9.30 7.77
N ARG A 296 23.40 -8.60 7.97
CA ARG A 296 22.61 -7.97 6.88
C ARG A 296 23.35 -6.84 6.15
N VAL A 297 24.23 -6.14 6.87
CA VAL A 297 25.07 -5.07 6.30
C VAL A 297 26.32 -5.65 5.62
N LEU A 298 26.75 -6.86 6.01
CA LEU A 298 27.98 -7.51 5.52
C LEU A 298 27.74 -8.69 4.57
N SER A 299 26.51 -9.19 4.41
CA SER A 299 26.16 -10.30 3.51
C SER A 299 25.93 -9.76 2.10
N ASP A 300 27.03 -9.59 1.38
CA ASP A 300 27.12 -9.14 -0.01
C ASP A 300 26.68 -10.24 -1.03
N THR A 301 25.76 -11.12 -0.65
CA THR A 301 25.15 -12.09 -1.56
C THR A 301 23.86 -11.50 -2.11
N ASP A 302 23.92 -10.95 -3.33
CA ASP A 302 22.76 -10.49 -4.09
C ASP A 302 21.70 -11.60 -4.15
N SER A 303 20.66 -11.49 -3.32
CA SER A 303 19.52 -12.41 -3.32
C SER A 303 18.84 -12.43 -4.71
N GLU A 304 18.20 -13.53 -5.09
CA GLU A 304 17.44 -13.65 -6.35
C GLU A 304 16.47 -12.48 -6.57
N TYR A 305 15.89 -11.95 -5.48
CA TYR A 305 15.02 -10.77 -5.52
C TYR A 305 15.76 -9.50 -5.96
N ASP A 306 16.99 -9.28 -5.47
CA ASP A 306 17.77 -8.08 -5.82
C ASP A 306 18.21 -8.12 -7.28
N GLN A 307 18.55 -9.32 -7.78
CA GLN A 307 18.86 -9.53 -9.19
C GLN A 307 17.64 -9.23 -10.07
N LEU A 308 16.45 -9.76 -9.71
CA LEU A 308 15.22 -9.49 -10.45
C LEU A 308 14.81 -8.01 -10.40
N ILE A 309 14.99 -7.33 -9.26
CA ILE A 309 14.76 -5.87 -9.15
C ILE A 309 15.69 -5.10 -10.09
N LYS A 310 16.99 -5.44 -10.13
CA LYS A 310 17.98 -4.84 -11.04
C LYS A 310 17.61 -5.07 -12.51
N GLU A 311 17.17 -6.27 -12.88
CA GLU A 311 16.74 -6.57 -14.26
C GLU A 311 15.46 -5.83 -14.65
N ASN A 312 14.49 -5.77 -13.74
CA ASN A 312 13.24 -5.05 -13.95
C ASN A 312 13.48 -3.55 -14.16
N ILE A 313 14.24 -2.89 -13.29
CA ILE A 313 14.50 -1.45 -13.42
C ILE A 313 15.27 -1.14 -14.70
N ASN A 314 16.26 -1.97 -15.07
CA ASN A 314 16.99 -1.80 -16.34
C ASN A 314 16.07 -1.94 -17.55
N THR A 315 15.12 -2.88 -17.51
CA THR A 315 14.14 -3.06 -18.59
C THR A 315 13.20 -1.86 -18.66
N ILE A 316 12.69 -1.38 -17.52
CA ILE A 316 11.82 -0.19 -17.46
C ILE A 316 12.54 1.05 -17.99
N LEU A 317 13.78 1.29 -17.57
CA LEU A 317 14.58 2.44 -18.00
C LEU A 317 14.91 2.40 -19.50
N SER A 318 14.97 1.22 -20.12
CA SER A 318 15.23 1.08 -21.56
C SER A 318 14.14 1.69 -22.45
N TYR A 319 12.93 1.87 -21.93
CA TYR A 319 11.82 2.56 -22.63
C TYR A 319 11.92 4.09 -22.58
N GLY A 320 12.77 4.63 -21.70
CA GLY A 320 13.05 6.06 -21.58
C GLY A 320 11.83 6.93 -21.27
N ASP A 321 11.92 8.19 -21.68
CA ASP A 321 10.97 9.25 -21.37
C ASP A 321 9.53 8.97 -21.82
N ALA A 322 9.33 8.19 -22.89
CA ALA A 322 7.99 7.91 -23.41
C ALA A 322 7.12 7.16 -22.39
N PHE A 323 7.70 6.17 -21.71
CA PHE A 323 7.01 5.42 -20.66
C PHE A 323 6.84 6.26 -19.40
N MET A 324 7.88 7.00 -19.00
CA MET A 324 7.81 7.90 -17.84
C MET A 324 6.70 8.96 -18.01
N ASP A 325 6.64 9.61 -19.18
CA ASP A 325 5.63 10.62 -19.51
C ASP A 325 4.21 10.03 -19.49
N THR A 326 4.01 8.85 -20.06
CA THR A 326 2.70 8.19 -20.11
C THR A 326 2.17 7.88 -18.70
N VAL A 327 3.01 7.28 -17.85
CA VAL A 327 2.62 6.95 -16.47
C VAL A 327 2.39 8.21 -15.64
N CYS A 328 3.27 9.21 -15.73
CA CYS A 328 3.13 10.45 -14.97
C CYS A 328 1.90 11.27 -15.40
N ARG A 329 1.59 11.30 -16.71
CA ARG A 329 0.39 11.93 -17.25
C ARG A 329 -0.87 11.24 -16.76
N ASP A 330 -0.91 9.91 -16.79
CA ASP A 330 -2.07 9.16 -16.29
C ASP A 330 -2.23 9.28 -14.76
N ALA A 331 -1.13 9.46 -14.02
CA ALA A 331 -1.16 9.73 -12.58
C ALA A 331 -1.67 11.15 -12.23
N CYS A 332 -1.53 12.11 -13.14
CA CYS A 332 -2.03 13.48 -12.97
C CYS A 332 -3.47 13.65 -13.49
N ASP A 333 -3.71 13.26 -14.74
CA ASP A 333 -4.93 13.56 -15.50
C ASP A 333 -5.79 12.32 -15.80
N GLY A 334 -5.38 11.13 -15.34
CA GLY A 334 -6.13 9.90 -15.57
C GLY A 334 -7.50 9.90 -14.87
N HIS A 335 -8.40 9.02 -15.32
CA HIS A 335 -9.65 8.72 -14.62
C HIS A 335 -9.35 8.05 -13.28
N ASP A 336 -10.14 8.31 -12.25
CA ASP A 336 -10.03 7.80 -10.86
C ASP A 336 -9.28 6.47 -10.69
N VAL A 337 -9.80 5.37 -11.24
CA VAL A 337 -9.20 4.03 -11.08
C VAL A 337 -7.83 3.92 -11.77
N GLY A 338 -7.73 4.45 -13.00
CA GLY A 338 -6.47 4.47 -13.74
C GLY A 338 -5.42 5.35 -13.06
N ARG A 339 -5.84 6.49 -12.50
CA ARG A 339 -5.00 7.42 -11.75
C ARG A 339 -4.43 6.76 -10.49
N MET A 340 -5.26 6.10 -9.68
CA MET A 340 -4.84 5.36 -8.49
C MET A 340 -3.82 4.27 -8.81
N LEU A 341 -4.07 3.50 -9.89
CA LEU A 341 -3.17 2.43 -10.30
C LEU A 341 -1.86 2.99 -10.88
N ALA A 342 -1.90 4.07 -11.64
CA ALA A 342 -0.70 4.74 -12.14
C ALA A 342 0.17 5.29 -11.00
N LEU A 343 -0.44 5.94 -9.99
CA LEU A 343 0.25 6.39 -8.77
C LEU A 343 0.87 5.22 -7.99
N SER A 344 0.17 4.10 -7.89
CA SER A 344 0.68 2.90 -7.20
C SER A 344 1.83 2.23 -7.97
N VAL A 345 1.78 2.24 -9.30
CA VAL A 345 2.90 1.79 -10.15
C VAL A 345 4.10 2.71 -9.99
N LEU A 346 3.91 4.03 -9.94
CA LEU A 346 4.98 4.99 -9.68
C LEU A 346 5.63 4.76 -8.31
N ASP A 347 4.84 4.55 -7.25
CA ASP A 347 5.36 4.22 -5.91
C ASP A 347 6.25 2.97 -5.96
N MET A 348 5.77 1.93 -6.62
CA MET A 348 6.52 0.69 -6.80
C MET A 348 7.84 0.90 -7.57
N ILE A 349 7.82 1.62 -8.69
CA ILE A 349 9.01 1.89 -9.50
C ILE A 349 10.03 2.73 -8.71
N LEU A 350 9.58 3.76 -7.98
CA LEU A 350 10.45 4.59 -7.14
C LEU A 350 11.10 3.79 -6.02
N SER A 351 10.42 2.79 -5.46
CA SER A 351 11.03 1.88 -4.46
C SER A 351 12.19 1.05 -5.02
N MET A 352 12.22 0.83 -6.34
CA MET A 352 13.25 0.07 -7.05
C MET A 352 14.35 0.96 -7.65
N ASP A 353 14.06 2.24 -7.87
CA ASP A 353 14.95 3.21 -8.53
C ASP A 353 16.02 3.77 -7.59
N LYS A 354 17.09 2.99 -7.38
CA LYS A 354 18.23 3.40 -6.55
C LYS A 354 18.96 4.65 -7.06
N PHE A 355 18.90 4.94 -8.36
CA PHE A 355 19.59 6.07 -8.98
C PHE A 355 18.71 7.32 -9.11
N GLN A 356 17.45 7.26 -8.66
CA GLN A 356 16.52 8.40 -8.63
C GLN A 356 16.31 9.09 -9.99
N GLN A 357 16.40 8.32 -11.08
CA GLN A 357 16.16 8.82 -12.44
C GLN A 357 14.69 9.23 -12.63
N TRP A 358 13.76 8.44 -12.10
CA TRP A 358 12.32 8.73 -12.15
C TRP A 358 11.97 9.98 -11.34
N LEU A 359 12.54 10.12 -10.13
CA LEU A 359 12.36 11.30 -9.31
C LEU A 359 12.87 12.57 -10.03
N THR A 360 14.05 12.50 -10.63
CA THR A 360 14.64 13.61 -11.39
C THR A 360 13.76 13.98 -12.59
N PHE A 361 13.26 12.98 -13.33
CA PHE A 361 12.34 13.21 -14.45
C PHE A 361 11.04 13.89 -13.99
N MET A 362 10.38 13.36 -12.95
CA MET A 362 9.13 13.90 -12.41
C MET A 362 9.27 15.34 -11.91
N SER A 363 10.40 15.66 -11.28
CA SER A 363 10.74 17.01 -10.83
C SER A 363 10.98 17.95 -12.03
N SER A 364 11.82 17.54 -12.99
CA SER A 364 12.17 18.36 -14.16
C SER A 364 10.99 18.71 -15.08
N LYS A 365 10.01 17.81 -15.18
CA LYS A 365 8.80 17.99 -16.00
C LYS A 365 7.64 18.64 -15.23
N GLY A 366 7.78 18.88 -13.92
CA GLY A 366 6.76 19.51 -13.09
C GLY A 366 5.62 18.58 -12.65
N TYR A 367 5.71 17.27 -12.89
CA TYR A 367 4.68 16.32 -12.45
C TYR A 367 4.57 16.24 -10.92
N LEU A 368 5.72 16.26 -10.22
CA LEU A 368 5.73 16.21 -8.76
C LEU A 368 5.03 17.44 -8.16
N GLN A 369 5.33 18.63 -8.70
CA GLN A 369 4.68 19.87 -8.29
C GLN A 369 3.17 19.84 -8.55
N HIS A 370 2.74 19.36 -9.72
CA HIS A 370 1.32 19.21 -10.04
C HIS A 370 0.59 18.27 -9.06
N ILE A 371 1.21 17.14 -8.68
CA ILE A 371 0.63 16.22 -7.68
C ILE A 371 0.48 16.93 -6.32
N ILE A 372 1.48 17.69 -5.88
CA ILE A 372 1.42 18.46 -4.62
C ILE A 372 0.32 19.53 -4.69
N ASP A 373 0.25 20.29 -5.79
CA ASP A 373 -0.76 21.32 -6.00
C ASP A 373 -2.17 20.74 -6.01
N SER A 374 -2.34 19.55 -6.58
CA SER A 374 -3.65 18.89 -6.69
C SER A 374 -4.25 18.50 -5.33
N ILE A 375 -3.45 18.33 -4.26
CA ILE A 375 -3.97 18.01 -2.92
C ILE A 375 -4.86 19.13 -2.40
N LEU A 376 -4.45 20.39 -2.61
CA LEU A 376 -5.24 21.54 -2.20
C LEU A 376 -6.52 21.68 -3.04
N HIS A 377 -6.47 21.29 -4.32
CA HIS A 377 -7.65 21.27 -5.19
C HIS A 377 -8.67 20.19 -4.75
N ASP A 378 -8.17 19.06 -4.25
CA ASP A 378 -9.01 17.96 -3.76
C ASP A 378 -9.60 18.24 -2.36
N ASP A 379 -9.15 19.27 -1.64
CA ASP A 379 -9.56 19.56 -0.25
C ASP A 379 -11.09 19.59 -0.09
N GLN A 380 -11.80 20.31 -0.97
CA GLN A 380 -13.27 20.36 -0.94
C GLN A 380 -13.91 18.98 -1.08
N HIS A 381 -13.38 18.14 -1.98
CA HIS A 381 -13.87 16.77 -2.16
C HIS A 381 -13.52 15.88 -0.96
N LEU A 382 -12.37 16.08 -0.32
CA LEU A 382 -11.97 15.36 0.89
C LEU A 382 -12.84 15.73 2.09
N GLN A 383 -13.32 16.98 2.20
CA GLN A 383 -14.25 17.39 3.24
C GLN A 383 -15.59 16.62 3.17
N THR A 384 -16.08 16.32 1.95
CA THR A 384 -17.31 15.50 1.76
C THR A 384 -17.17 14.08 2.29
N LEU A 385 -15.94 13.59 2.52
CA LEU A 385 -15.70 12.30 3.16
C LEU A 385 -16.13 12.27 4.63
N MET A 386 -16.51 13.39 5.25
CA MET A 386 -17.05 13.41 6.61
C MET A 386 -18.58 13.21 6.65
N GLU A 387 -19.24 13.25 5.49
CA GLU A 387 -20.68 13.01 5.35
C GLU A 387 -21.04 11.53 5.53
N PRO A 388 -22.29 11.19 5.90
CA PRO A 388 -22.71 9.81 6.15
C PRO A 388 -22.51 8.89 4.93
N ASN A 389 -22.76 9.36 3.70
CA ASN A 389 -22.62 8.60 2.46
C ASN A 389 -21.62 9.25 1.48
N PRO A 390 -20.31 9.03 1.65
CA PRO A 390 -19.30 9.66 0.83
C PRO A 390 -19.04 8.90 -0.48
N GLU A 391 -18.35 9.55 -1.41
CA GLU A 391 -17.67 8.86 -2.51
C GLU A 391 -16.26 8.42 -2.08
N LEU A 392 -16.06 7.11 -1.86
CA LEU A 392 -14.77 6.57 -1.38
C LEU A 392 -13.63 6.67 -2.41
N ARG A 393 -13.91 6.98 -3.68
CA ARG A 393 -12.88 7.10 -4.73
C ARG A 393 -11.86 8.19 -4.39
N THR A 394 -12.33 9.33 -3.90
CA THR A 394 -11.49 10.47 -3.50
C THR A 394 -10.52 10.08 -2.38
N LEU A 395 -10.98 9.28 -1.42
CA LEU A 395 -10.15 8.78 -0.33
C LEU A 395 -9.00 7.92 -0.86
N TYR A 396 -9.28 6.96 -1.74
CA TYR A 396 -8.24 6.09 -2.28
C TYR A 396 -7.26 6.82 -3.21
N ILE A 397 -7.72 7.81 -3.99
CA ILE A 397 -6.83 8.68 -4.77
C ILE A 397 -5.87 9.44 -3.85
N TYR A 398 -6.39 10.01 -2.76
CA TYR A 398 -5.56 10.69 -1.76
C TYR A 398 -4.56 9.74 -1.09
N GLU A 399 -4.99 8.53 -0.70
CA GLU A 399 -4.08 7.52 -0.16
C GLU A 399 -2.96 7.15 -1.14
N SER A 400 -3.28 6.97 -2.43
CA SER A 400 -2.26 6.72 -3.47
C SER A 400 -1.31 7.90 -3.67
N LYS A 401 -1.81 9.15 -3.67
CA LYS A 401 -0.98 10.36 -3.76
C LYS A 401 -0.05 10.47 -2.56
N MET A 402 -0.58 10.34 -1.36
CA MET A 402 0.21 10.43 -0.13
C MET A 402 1.20 9.26 -0.01
N GLY A 403 0.83 8.05 -0.41
CA GLY A 403 1.73 6.90 -0.47
C GLY A 403 2.94 7.17 -1.36
N LEU A 404 2.71 7.71 -2.56
CA LEU A 404 3.77 8.13 -3.47
C LEU A 404 4.65 9.24 -2.87
N LEU A 405 4.06 10.26 -2.24
CA LEU A 405 4.81 11.35 -1.62
C LEU A 405 5.63 10.87 -0.41
N ILE A 406 5.10 9.95 0.40
CA ILE A 406 5.83 9.30 1.50
C ILE A 406 7.04 8.54 0.93
N ARG A 407 6.86 7.79 -0.17
CA ARG A 407 7.97 7.10 -0.86
C ARG A 407 9.05 8.06 -1.32
N VAL A 408 8.68 9.19 -1.91
CA VAL A 408 9.65 10.23 -2.31
C VAL A 408 10.37 10.79 -1.08
N ALA A 409 9.65 11.01 0.02
CA ALA A 409 10.19 11.53 1.28
C ALA A 409 11.15 10.58 2.00
N GLU A 410 11.13 9.28 1.72
CA GLU A 410 12.11 8.32 2.27
C GLU A 410 13.54 8.58 1.75
N SER A 411 13.68 9.25 0.61
CA SER A 411 14.98 9.67 0.07
C SER A 411 15.33 11.10 0.51
N THR A 412 16.60 11.36 0.83
CA THR A 412 17.07 12.70 1.24
C THR A 412 16.81 13.77 0.15
N VAL A 413 17.14 13.44 -1.10
CA VAL A 413 16.94 14.32 -2.26
C VAL A 413 15.46 14.58 -2.51
N GLY A 414 14.63 13.52 -2.43
CA GLY A 414 13.18 13.65 -2.58
C GLY A 414 12.55 14.48 -1.48
N ALA A 415 12.94 14.27 -0.22
CA ALA A 415 12.47 15.06 0.92
C ALA A 415 12.81 16.56 0.76
N HIS A 416 14.04 16.89 0.36
CA HIS A 416 14.40 18.28 0.03
C HIS A 416 13.55 18.85 -1.10
N THR A 417 13.32 18.08 -2.16
CA THR A 417 12.51 18.51 -3.32
C THR A 417 11.05 18.77 -2.91
N LEU A 418 10.48 17.92 -2.06
CA LEU A 418 9.12 18.08 -1.54
C LEU A 418 8.96 19.35 -0.69
N LEU A 419 9.94 19.65 0.18
CA LEU A 419 9.94 20.88 0.96
C LEU A 419 10.10 22.12 0.08
N GLN A 420 10.94 22.07 -0.95
CA GLN A 420 11.09 23.17 -1.91
C GLN A 420 9.80 23.48 -2.68
N TYR A 421 9.01 22.46 -2.99
CA TYR A 421 7.69 22.63 -3.60
C TYR A 421 6.58 22.99 -2.59
N GLY A 422 6.90 23.10 -1.29
CA GLY A 422 5.97 23.59 -0.28
C GLY A 422 4.86 22.62 0.09
N ILE A 423 5.11 21.30 0.08
CA ILE A 423 4.08 20.30 0.43
C ILE A 423 3.43 20.55 1.80
N LEU A 424 4.24 20.92 2.81
CA LEU A 424 3.74 21.19 4.17
C LEU A 424 2.87 22.44 4.23
N GLN A 425 3.20 23.47 3.42
CA GLN A 425 2.37 24.66 3.30
C GLN A 425 1.00 24.34 2.67
N ARG A 426 0.96 23.44 1.67
CA ARG A 426 -0.30 23.00 1.05
C ARG A 426 -1.14 22.18 2.02
N LEU A 427 -0.53 21.28 2.78
CA LEU A 427 -1.23 20.52 3.81
C LEU A 427 -1.74 21.42 4.94
N ALA A 428 -0.96 22.41 5.38
CA ALA A 428 -1.38 23.39 6.38
C ALA A 428 -2.57 24.25 5.93
N SER A 429 -2.79 24.37 4.61
CA SER A 429 -3.92 25.10 4.03
C SER A 429 -5.17 24.23 3.84
N CYS A 430 -5.10 22.92 4.09
CA CYS A 430 -6.22 21.99 3.88
C CYS A 430 -7.15 21.99 5.10
N VAL A 431 -8.43 22.30 4.89
CA VAL A 431 -9.42 22.42 5.97
C VAL A 431 -9.92 21.04 6.42
N PHE A 432 -9.80 20.00 5.60
CA PHE A 432 -10.30 18.66 5.97
C PHE A 432 -9.66 18.10 7.26
N PHE A 433 -8.44 18.52 7.63
CA PHE A 433 -7.80 18.10 8.87
C PHE A 433 -8.54 18.61 10.11
N ASP A 434 -9.18 19.77 10.03
CA ASP A 434 -9.88 20.41 11.15
C ASP A 434 -11.30 19.85 11.36
N LEU A 435 -11.82 19.08 10.39
CA LEU A 435 -13.16 18.49 10.44
C LEU A 435 -13.22 17.18 11.24
N ARG A 436 -12.50 17.11 12.37
CA ARG A 436 -12.50 15.92 13.24
C ARG A 436 -13.94 15.61 13.70
N PRO A 437 -14.49 14.42 13.38
CA PRO A 437 -15.82 14.06 13.85
C PRO A 437 -15.91 14.04 15.38
N ASN A 438 -17.03 14.55 15.93
CA ASN A 438 -17.29 14.49 17.36
C ASN A 438 -17.43 13.02 17.80
N PHE A 439 -16.78 12.69 18.91
CA PHE A 439 -16.83 11.35 19.49
C PHE A 439 -18.22 11.12 20.10
N ASP A 440 -19.12 10.47 19.37
CA ASP A 440 -20.40 10.09 19.92
C ASP A 440 -20.21 8.81 20.75
N ARG A 441 -20.31 8.95 22.09
CA ARG A 441 -20.20 7.83 23.05
C ARG A 441 -21.25 6.73 22.82
N SER A 442 -22.27 7.01 22.01
CA SER A 442 -23.34 6.09 21.63
C SER A 442 -22.84 4.90 20.78
N SER A 443 -21.74 5.06 20.04
CA SER A 443 -21.22 4.04 19.11
C SER A 443 -20.35 2.96 19.79
N GLU A 444 -19.93 3.15 21.05
CA GLU A 444 -19.11 2.15 21.77
C GLU A 444 -19.90 0.90 22.21
N ASN A 445 -21.24 0.96 22.26
CA ASN A 445 -22.05 -0.21 22.57
C ASN A 445 -22.27 -1.15 21.38
N THR A 446 -21.72 -0.82 20.19
CA THR A 446 -21.85 -1.61 18.96
C THR A 446 -20.53 -2.32 18.58
N ILE A 447 -19.60 -2.52 19.53
CA ILE A 447 -18.30 -3.22 19.31
C ILE A 447 -18.47 -4.72 18.92
N LEU A 448 -19.72 -5.21 18.82
CA LEU A 448 -20.03 -6.62 18.55
C LEU A 448 -20.71 -6.88 17.20
N THR A 449 -20.96 -5.88 16.34
CA THR A 449 -21.68 -6.11 15.06
C THR A 449 -21.17 -5.34 13.82
N ASP A 450 -20.05 -4.61 13.89
CA ASP A 450 -19.64 -3.66 12.84
C ASP A 450 -18.79 -4.23 11.68
N ASP A 451 -18.48 -5.53 11.64
CA ASP A 451 -17.72 -6.11 10.52
C ASP A 451 -18.56 -6.26 9.22
N ASP A 452 -19.86 -5.95 9.25
CA ASP A 452 -20.77 -6.06 8.10
C ASP A 452 -21.14 -4.70 7.45
N GLU A 453 -20.66 -3.55 7.95
CA GLU A 453 -20.88 -2.26 7.28
C GLU A 453 -19.84 -2.03 6.17
N PHE A 454 -20.29 -2.14 4.91
CA PHE A 454 -19.48 -1.94 3.70
C PHE A 454 -18.79 -0.56 3.61
N ILE A 455 -19.22 0.43 4.42
CA ILE A 455 -18.70 1.80 4.44
C ILE A 455 -18.02 2.06 5.80
N PRO A 456 -16.71 2.40 5.84
CA PRO A 456 -16.05 2.73 7.09
C PRO A 456 -16.70 3.93 7.79
N SER A 457 -16.71 3.91 9.12
CA SER A 457 -17.23 5.03 9.93
C SER A 457 -16.53 6.37 9.60
N PRO A 458 -17.19 7.53 9.76
CA PRO A 458 -16.59 8.83 9.48
C PRO A 458 -15.26 9.04 10.22
N MET A 459 -15.15 8.56 11.46
CA MET A 459 -13.91 8.62 12.24
C MET A 459 -12.79 7.75 11.65
N ALA A 460 -13.12 6.57 11.11
CA ALA A 460 -12.13 5.71 10.45
C ALA A 460 -11.58 6.35 9.16
N ARG A 461 -12.46 6.95 8.36
CA ARG A 461 -12.09 7.73 7.15
C ARG A 461 -11.22 8.93 7.49
N TYR A 462 -11.61 9.71 8.50
CA TYR A 462 -10.81 10.84 8.99
C TYR A 462 -9.40 10.41 9.41
N ARG A 463 -9.29 9.31 10.17
CA ARG A 463 -7.99 8.78 10.59
C ARG A 463 -7.12 8.34 9.43
N GLN A 464 -7.67 7.76 8.36
CA GLN A 464 -6.90 7.43 7.16
C GLN A 464 -6.27 8.68 6.52
N LEU A 465 -7.03 9.77 6.43
CA LEU A 465 -6.53 11.05 5.92
C LEU A 465 -5.42 11.63 6.82
N LEU A 466 -5.66 11.67 8.12
CA LEU A 466 -4.73 12.20 9.11
C LEU A 466 -3.42 11.38 9.17
N PHE A 467 -3.52 10.05 9.15
CA PHE A 467 -2.34 9.18 9.22
C PHE A 467 -1.44 9.35 8.01
N ALA A 468 -2.00 9.58 6.82
CA ALA A 468 -1.20 9.84 5.63
C ALA A 468 -0.38 11.14 5.76
N GLY A 469 -0.99 12.22 6.27
CA GLY A 469 -0.31 13.50 6.52
C GLY A 469 0.79 13.38 7.58
N LEU A 470 0.51 12.72 8.71
CA LEU A 470 1.48 12.54 9.79
C LEU A 470 2.64 11.63 9.39
N LYS A 471 2.37 10.53 8.65
CA LYS A 471 3.43 9.64 8.14
C LYS A 471 4.35 10.35 7.15
N LEU A 472 3.81 11.26 6.32
CA LEU A 472 4.64 12.10 5.44
C LEU A 472 5.56 13.00 6.26
N CYS A 473 5.05 13.67 7.30
CA CYS A 473 5.87 14.50 8.19
C CYS A 473 6.98 13.67 8.86
N GLN A 474 6.64 12.47 9.34
CA GLN A 474 7.61 11.55 9.94
C GLN A 474 8.68 11.12 8.92
N ALA A 475 8.29 10.78 7.69
CA ALA A 475 9.24 10.38 6.64
C ALA A 475 10.19 11.52 6.27
N LEU A 476 9.69 12.76 6.11
CA LEU A 476 10.49 13.95 5.84
C LEU A 476 11.53 14.22 6.95
N MET A 477 11.11 14.15 8.21
CA MET A 477 12.02 14.39 9.34
C MET A 477 13.03 13.26 9.53
N THR A 478 12.64 12.01 9.25
CA THR A 478 13.53 10.86 9.38
C THR A 478 14.60 10.85 8.30
N SER A 479 14.28 11.25 7.07
CA SER A 479 15.25 11.30 5.97
C SER A 479 16.19 12.51 6.03
N LEU A 480 15.68 13.69 6.39
CA LEU A 480 16.49 14.92 6.50
C LEU A 480 17.24 15.02 7.84
N GLY A 481 16.78 14.29 8.85
CA GLY A 481 17.31 14.33 10.21
C GLY A 481 16.80 15.52 11.03
N VAL A 482 16.90 15.39 12.35
CA VAL A 482 16.50 16.40 13.35
C VAL A 482 17.42 17.63 13.34
N GLU A 483 18.51 17.61 12.58
CA GLU A 483 19.39 18.78 12.45
C GLU A 483 18.87 19.82 11.46
N ASN A 484 17.99 19.42 10.53
CA ASN A 484 17.44 20.31 9.53
C ASN A 484 16.35 21.21 10.13
N GLN A 485 16.72 22.45 10.46
CA GLN A 485 15.83 23.43 11.08
C GLN A 485 14.66 23.83 10.20
N ASP A 486 14.89 24.00 8.89
CA ASP A 486 13.83 24.40 7.95
C ASP A 486 12.73 23.34 7.86
N ALA A 487 13.11 22.06 7.84
CA ALA A 487 12.18 20.95 7.85
C ALA A 487 11.34 20.92 9.15
N GLY A 488 12.00 21.05 10.30
CA GLY A 488 11.32 21.09 11.60
C GLY A 488 10.36 22.27 11.72
N ASN A 489 10.77 23.47 11.29
CA ASN A 489 9.94 24.67 11.32
C ASN A 489 8.70 24.53 10.42
N GLN A 490 8.83 23.99 9.20
CA GLN A 490 7.68 23.76 8.33
C GLN A 490 6.71 22.71 8.90
N VAL A 491 7.23 21.67 9.56
CA VAL A 491 6.38 20.67 10.24
C VAL A 491 5.67 21.32 11.44
N LEU A 492 6.37 22.15 12.23
CA LEU A 492 5.75 22.89 13.32
C LEU A 492 4.66 23.85 12.83
N GLN A 493 4.88 24.55 11.72
CA GLN A 493 3.86 25.40 11.09
C GLN A 493 2.62 24.60 10.68
N PHE A 494 2.80 23.41 10.09
CA PHE A 494 1.69 22.50 9.81
C PHE A 494 0.93 22.11 11.10
N THR A 495 1.64 21.75 12.17
CA THR A 495 0.99 21.41 13.45
C THR A 495 0.29 22.61 14.12
N PHE A 496 0.81 23.83 13.91
CA PHE A 496 0.23 25.07 14.39
C PHE A 496 -1.07 25.42 13.64
N ALA A 497 -1.07 25.27 12.32
CA ALA A 497 -2.27 25.46 11.49
C ALA A 497 -3.45 24.59 11.97
N HIS A 498 -3.18 23.34 12.37
CA HIS A 498 -4.17 22.40 12.91
C HIS A 498 -4.09 22.25 14.44
N SER A 499 -3.76 23.33 15.15
CA SER A 499 -3.45 23.31 16.59
C SER A 499 -4.56 22.73 17.48
N GLU A 500 -5.83 22.98 17.16
CA GLU A 500 -6.97 22.44 17.93
C GLU A 500 -7.06 20.91 17.85
N VAL A 501 -6.83 20.34 16.67
CA VAL A 501 -6.82 18.88 16.46
C VAL A 501 -5.68 18.25 17.24
N ILE A 502 -4.47 18.81 17.12
CA ILE A 502 -3.29 18.35 17.85
C ILE A 502 -3.52 18.43 19.37
N HIS A 503 -4.10 19.54 19.85
CA HIS A 503 -4.44 19.72 21.25
C HIS A 503 -5.45 18.67 21.75
N GLN A 504 -6.47 18.34 20.96
CA GLN A 504 -7.47 17.32 21.28
C GLN A 504 -6.85 15.92 21.37
N ILE A 505 -5.94 15.58 20.47
CA ILE A 505 -5.22 14.30 20.46
C ILE A 505 -4.30 14.19 21.68
N LEU A 506 -3.45 15.20 21.90
CA LEU A 506 -2.49 15.23 23.02
C LEU A 506 -3.15 15.32 24.40
N SER A 507 -4.36 15.87 24.49
CA SER A 507 -5.10 15.92 25.75
C SER A 507 -5.46 14.53 26.28
N ASP A 508 -5.45 13.51 25.41
CA ASP A 508 -5.69 12.09 25.72
C ASP A 508 -6.82 11.91 26.76
N ARG A 509 -8.03 12.33 26.37
CA ARG A 509 -9.23 12.21 27.21
C ARG A 509 -9.71 10.75 27.37
N GLN A 510 -9.03 9.79 26.73
CA GLN A 510 -9.48 8.42 26.51
C GLN A 510 -8.46 7.35 26.95
N HIS A 511 -7.43 7.72 27.72
CA HIS A 511 -6.39 6.79 28.23
C HIS A 511 -6.92 5.46 28.80
N ILE A 512 -8.14 5.48 29.36
CA ILE A 512 -8.79 4.35 30.03
C ILE A 512 -9.45 3.38 29.04
N THR A 513 -9.85 3.84 27.85
CA THR A 513 -10.45 3.00 26.80
C THR A 513 -9.35 2.54 25.85
N LEU A 514 -9.04 1.22 25.85
CA LEU A 514 -8.01 0.60 25.00
C LEU A 514 -8.40 0.59 23.51
N ASN A 515 -8.45 1.77 22.89
CA ASN A 515 -8.84 1.96 21.50
C ASN A 515 -7.59 2.05 20.60
N LEU A 516 -7.26 0.96 19.90
CA LEU A 516 -6.06 0.83 19.07
C LEU A 516 -5.92 1.97 18.02
N PRO A 517 -6.94 2.29 17.21
CA PRO A 517 -6.90 3.44 16.31
C PRO A 517 -6.58 4.79 16.97
N ALA A 518 -7.13 5.08 18.15
CA ALA A 518 -6.87 6.33 18.87
C ALA A 518 -5.45 6.39 19.44
N LEU A 519 -4.93 5.24 19.89
CA LEU A 519 -3.55 5.14 20.36
C LEU A 519 -2.54 5.30 19.21
N ARG A 520 -2.83 4.75 18.02
CA ARG A 520 -2.01 4.97 16.82
C ARG A 520 -1.97 6.43 16.40
N GLU A 521 -3.09 7.12 16.54
CA GLU A 521 -3.19 8.56 16.30
C GLU A 521 -2.27 9.36 17.23
N LEU A 522 -2.30 9.04 18.53
CA LEU A 522 -1.42 9.65 19.51
C LEU A 522 0.07 9.30 19.26
N ALA A 523 0.38 8.06 18.88
CA ALA A 523 1.73 7.63 18.54
C ALA A 523 2.32 8.46 17.39
N LEU A 524 1.56 8.64 16.30
CA LEU A 524 2.01 9.44 15.16
C LEU A 524 2.17 10.92 15.51
N VAL A 525 1.22 11.52 16.24
CA VAL A 525 1.32 12.94 16.65
C VAL A 525 2.52 13.15 17.58
N THR A 526 2.71 12.28 18.56
CA THR A 526 3.86 12.35 19.47
C THR A 526 5.19 12.15 18.74
N ALA A 527 5.24 11.28 17.72
CA ALA A 527 6.42 11.08 16.88
C ALA A 527 6.77 12.36 16.08
N VAL A 528 5.78 12.94 15.38
CA VAL A 528 5.97 14.14 14.56
C VAL A 528 6.45 15.31 15.42
N ILE A 529 5.83 15.53 16.58
CA ILE A 529 6.24 16.61 17.51
C ILE A 529 7.62 16.34 18.10
N ALA A 530 7.94 15.09 18.46
CA ALA A 530 9.26 14.72 18.97
C ALA A 530 10.37 15.03 17.97
N LEU A 531 10.13 14.76 16.69
CA LEU A 531 11.08 14.99 15.61
C LEU A 531 11.18 16.46 15.21
N ALA A 532 10.05 17.19 15.17
CA ALA A 532 9.98 18.58 14.73
C ALA A 532 10.48 19.59 15.76
N ASN A 533 10.79 19.16 17.00
CA ASN A 533 11.23 20.02 18.08
C ASN A 533 12.68 20.52 17.89
N THR A 534 12.90 21.32 16.86
CA THR A 534 14.20 21.88 16.49
C THR A 534 14.23 23.40 16.69
N ARG A 535 15.44 23.97 16.65
CA ARG A 535 15.86 25.22 17.30
C ARG A 535 15.17 26.49 16.80
N ASP A 536 15.25 27.50 17.67
CA ASP A 536 14.82 28.91 17.56
C ASP A 536 14.66 29.46 16.14
N ILE A 537 13.49 30.04 15.89
CA ILE A 537 13.23 30.96 14.78
C ILE A 537 13.82 32.33 15.19
N PRO A 538 14.66 32.97 14.38
CA PRO A 538 15.11 34.33 14.67
C PRO A 538 14.00 35.37 14.42
N GLU A 539 13.54 35.97 15.53
CA GLU A 539 13.22 37.39 15.79
C GLU A 539 12.12 38.16 14.98
N TYR A 540 11.02 38.38 15.70
CA TYR A 540 10.05 39.51 15.76
C TYR A 540 8.86 39.53 14.77
N SER A 541 7.73 38.93 15.20
CA SER A 541 6.36 39.25 14.73
C SER A 541 5.26 38.93 15.77
N GLU A 542 4.05 39.52 15.67
CA GLU A 542 2.92 39.25 16.60
C GLU A 542 2.41 37.80 16.52
N GLU A 543 2.57 37.15 15.36
CA GLU A 543 2.25 35.73 15.14
C GLU A 543 3.16 34.78 15.96
N GLU A 544 4.36 35.23 16.35
CA GLU A 544 5.29 34.45 17.19
C GLU A 544 4.78 34.27 18.62
N VAL A 545 4.06 35.25 19.18
CA VAL A 545 3.59 35.16 20.57
C VAL A 545 2.52 34.06 20.69
N GLU A 546 1.67 33.92 19.68
CA GLU A 546 0.70 32.82 19.61
C GLU A 546 1.40 31.47 19.36
N PHE A 547 2.43 31.46 18.52
CA PHE A 547 3.24 30.28 18.25
C PHE A 547 4.01 29.80 19.49
N ASP A 548 4.62 30.70 20.26
CA ASP A 548 5.33 30.38 21.51
C ASP A 548 4.38 29.87 22.60
N ARG A 549 3.17 30.46 22.67
CA ARG A 549 2.11 29.96 23.55
C ARG A 549 1.69 28.54 23.13
N TYR A 550 1.53 28.31 21.83
CA TYR A 550 1.22 26.99 21.30
C TYR A 550 2.33 25.98 21.62
N LYS A 551 3.59 26.32 21.34
CA LYS A 551 4.76 25.48 21.65
C LYS A 551 4.84 25.14 23.13
N SER A 552 4.69 26.13 24.01
CA SER A 552 4.67 25.92 25.47
C SER A 552 3.52 25.00 25.89
N LYS A 553 2.34 25.15 25.29
CA LYS A 553 1.18 24.29 25.56
C LYS A 553 1.44 22.85 25.11
N VAL A 554 1.96 22.65 23.91
CA VAL A 554 2.33 21.33 23.37
C VAL A 554 3.42 20.68 24.20
N GLU A 555 4.46 21.42 24.58
CA GLU A 555 5.51 20.94 25.48
C GLU A 555 4.93 20.41 26.80
N MET A 556 4.06 21.18 27.44
CA MET A 556 3.40 20.77 28.69
C MET A 556 2.53 19.53 28.50
N GLN A 557 1.77 19.45 27.41
CA GLN A 557 0.95 18.28 27.10
C GLN A 557 1.80 17.03 26.86
N MET A 558 2.87 17.14 26.05
CA MET A 558 3.81 16.05 25.79
C MET A 558 4.43 15.54 27.10
N ILE A 559 4.92 16.43 27.96
CA ILE A 559 5.51 16.05 29.25
C ILE A 559 4.46 15.39 30.17
N SER A 560 3.21 15.84 30.12
CA SER A 560 2.11 15.24 30.92
C SER A 560 1.74 13.81 30.50
N LEU A 561 2.06 13.40 29.26
CA LEU A 561 1.82 12.05 28.76
C LEU A 561 2.82 11.04 29.32
N LEU A 562 4.05 11.46 29.65
CA LEU A 562 5.10 10.56 30.11
C LEU A 562 4.64 9.64 31.27
N PRO A 563 4.15 10.15 32.42
CA PRO A 563 3.71 9.28 33.51
C PRO A 563 2.49 8.40 33.18
N LYS A 564 1.66 8.79 32.19
CA LYS A 564 0.48 8.01 31.77
C LYS A 564 0.88 6.78 30.94
N TYR A 565 1.99 6.85 30.21
CA TYR A 565 2.41 5.83 29.24
C TYR A 565 3.62 4.99 29.69
N CYS A 566 4.07 5.09 30.95
CA CYS A 566 5.16 4.27 31.51
C CYS A 566 4.82 2.76 31.73
N MET A 567 3.83 2.20 31.02
CA MET A 567 3.40 0.79 31.11
C MET A 567 3.18 0.29 32.55
N SER A 568 2.18 0.84 33.23
CA SER A 568 1.84 0.46 34.61
C SER A 568 1.40 -1.01 34.73
N GLU A 569 1.55 -1.61 35.93
CA GLU A 569 1.09 -3.00 36.18
C GLU A 569 -0.43 -3.15 35.95
N ARG A 570 -1.20 -2.08 36.11
CA ARG A 570 -2.65 -2.05 35.83
C ARG A 570 -2.95 -2.20 34.34
N LEU A 571 -2.25 -1.44 33.48
CA LEU A 571 -2.38 -1.59 32.03
C LEU A 571 -2.00 -3.00 31.60
N ASN A 572 -0.93 -3.57 32.19
CA ASN A 572 -0.56 -4.97 31.97
C ASN A 572 -1.66 -5.96 32.41
N LYS A 573 -2.39 -5.69 33.49
CA LYS A 573 -3.55 -6.50 33.92
C LYS A 573 -4.75 -6.34 32.99
N GLN A 574 -5.04 -5.13 32.51
CA GLN A 574 -6.12 -4.88 31.55
C GLN A 574 -5.83 -5.52 30.19
N LEU A 575 -4.58 -5.42 29.70
CA LEU A 575 -4.12 -6.07 28.48
C LEU A 575 -4.19 -7.61 28.56
N LYS A 576 -3.94 -8.19 29.75
CA LYS A 576 -4.11 -9.64 29.98
C LYS A 576 -5.58 -10.08 30.00
N GLY A 577 -6.52 -9.16 30.25
CA GLY A 577 -7.96 -9.43 30.25
C GLY A 577 -8.63 -9.40 28.86
N LEU A 578 -7.94 -8.91 27.84
CA LEU A 578 -8.44 -8.90 26.45
C LEU A 578 -8.24 -10.28 25.81
N GLN A 579 -9.27 -10.79 25.14
CA GLN A 579 -9.18 -12.07 24.41
C GLN A 579 -8.13 -11.97 23.29
N ILE A 580 -7.27 -13.00 23.23
CA ILE A 580 -5.96 -12.96 22.56
C ILE A 580 -6.05 -13.12 21.02
N GLN A 581 -7.20 -13.50 20.45
CA GLN A 581 -7.26 -13.88 19.04
C GLN A 581 -8.56 -13.45 18.36
N ARG A 582 -8.48 -12.41 17.54
CA ARG A 582 -9.38 -12.23 16.38
C ARG A 582 -8.54 -12.52 15.13
N GLU A 583 -8.94 -13.51 14.35
CA GLU A 583 -8.40 -13.78 13.00
C GLU A 583 -6.85 -13.87 12.87
N GLY A 584 -6.16 -14.46 13.84
CA GLY A 584 -4.70 -14.63 13.76
C GLY A 584 -3.86 -13.35 13.97
N ARG A 585 -4.47 -12.23 14.37
CA ARG A 585 -3.79 -11.01 14.82
C ARG A 585 -3.81 -10.91 16.35
N ASP A 586 -2.63 -10.76 16.96
CA ASP A 586 -2.49 -10.59 18.41
C ASP A 586 -2.67 -9.09 18.75
N VAL A 587 -3.93 -8.67 18.86
CA VAL A 587 -4.34 -7.28 19.17
C VAL A 587 -3.65 -6.77 20.45
N ARG A 588 -3.38 -7.65 21.41
CA ARG A 588 -2.69 -7.31 22.66
C ARG A 588 -1.24 -6.89 22.40
N ALA A 589 -0.53 -7.61 21.54
CA ALA A 589 0.83 -7.26 21.17
C ALA A 589 0.87 -5.97 20.33
N GLU A 590 -0.08 -5.77 19.40
CA GLU A 590 -0.20 -4.50 18.66
C GLU A 590 -0.45 -3.30 19.60
N LEU A 591 -1.35 -3.44 20.58
CA LEU A 591 -1.58 -2.42 21.59
C LEU A 591 -0.30 -2.14 22.40
N SER A 592 0.36 -3.19 22.87
CA SER A 592 1.57 -3.04 23.70
C SER A 592 2.70 -2.33 22.95
N LEU A 593 2.86 -2.60 21.65
CA LEU A 593 3.82 -1.91 20.77
C LEU A 593 3.50 -0.41 20.66
N VAL A 594 2.25 -0.05 20.38
CA VAL A 594 1.84 1.36 20.24
C VAL A 594 2.03 2.14 21.55
N TYR A 595 1.74 1.52 22.70
CA TYR A 595 2.02 2.14 24.00
C TYR A 595 3.51 2.44 24.19
N GLN A 596 4.39 1.52 23.78
CA GLN A 596 5.83 1.73 23.87
C GLN A 596 6.34 2.76 22.88
N GLU A 597 5.77 2.82 21.68
CA GLU A 597 6.07 3.84 20.67
C GLU A 597 5.76 5.24 21.22
N ILE A 598 4.58 5.45 21.82
CA ILE A 598 4.22 6.73 22.48
C ILE A 598 5.24 7.07 23.57
N ALA A 599 5.57 6.10 24.43
CA ALA A 599 6.52 6.31 25.52
C ALA A 599 7.92 6.68 25.00
N ALA A 600 8.39 6.03 23.92
CA ALA A 600 9.66 6.33 23.27
C ALA A 600 9.66 7.75 22.66
N ASN A 601 8.62 8.12 21.92
CA ASN A 601 8.48 9.44 21.32
C ASN A 601 8.51 10.57 22.35
N VAL A 602 7.76 10.43 23.45
CA VAL A 602 7.73 11.44 24.53
C VAL A 602 9.08 11.52 25.25
N THR A 603 9.77 10.39 25.43
CA THR A 603 11.11 10.37 26.05
C THR A 603 12.15 11.02 25.15
N SER A 604 12.09 10.75 23.84
CA SER A 604 12.93 11.40 22.82
C SER A 604 12.70 12.91 22.80
N PHE A 605 11.44 13.35 22.83
CA PHE A 605 11.07 14.76 22.95
C PHE A 605 11.70 15.42 24.18
N CYS A 606 11.59 14.77 25.36
CA CYS A 606 12.22 15.27 26.58
C CYS A 606 13.75 15.40 26.43
N ARG A 607 14.42 14.40 25.83
CA ARG A 607 15.86 14.46 25.55
C ARG A 607 16.21 15.65 24.65
N THR A 608 15.45 15.88 23.58
CA THR A 608 15.71 16.97 22.63
C THR A 608 15.63 18.34 23.30
N ILE A 609 14.64 18.57 24.18
CA ILE A 609 14.57 19.82 24.95
C ILE A 609 15.82 20.01 25.82
N ILE A 610 16.26 18.95 26.50
CA ILE A 610 17.42 18.97 27.40
C ILE A 610 18.71 19.23 26.63
N SER A 611 18.90 18.59 25.47
CA SER A 611 20.09 18.74 24.65
C SER A 611 20.19 20.13 24.00
N VAL A 612 19.05 20.74 23.65
CA VAL A 612 18.99 22.09 23.06
C VAL A 612 19.25 23.18 24.09
N SER A 613 18.86 22.97 25.35
CA SER A 613 18.94 24.01 26.40
C SER A 613 20.37 24.37 26.83
N GLY A 614 21.37 23.52 26.61
CA GLY A 614 22.78 23.86 26.86
C GLY A 614 23.75 22.67 26.82
N PRO A 615 25.04 22.89 26.43
CA PRO A 615 26.02 21.81 26.30
C PRO A 615 26.53 21.27 27.64
N THR A 616 26.48 22.07 28.71
CA THR A 616 26.92 21.73 30.08
C THR A 616 25.72 21.62 31.03
N ALA A 617 25.81 20.72 32.02
CA ALA A 617 24.72 20.43 32.95
C ALA A 617 24.25 21.65 33.78
N GLN A 618 25.08 22.70 33.89
CA GLN A 618 24.79 23.94 34.60
C GLN A 618 23.69 24.79 33.95
N TYR A 619 23.58 24.77 32.61
CA TYR A 619 22.64 25.60 31.84
C TYR A 619 21.47 24.79 31.27
N THR A 620 21.35 23.52 31.63
CA THR A 620 20.30 22.63 31.14
C THR A 620 18.93 22.98 31.74
N ARG A 621 17.89 23.05 30.89
CA ARG A 621 16.49 23.24 31.32
C ARG A 621 16.04 22.05 32.17
N LYS A 622 15.49 22.35 33.34
CA LYS A 622 15.10 21.35 34.34
C LYS A 622 13.66 20.92 34.08
N LEU A 623 13.51 19.75 33.43
CA LEU A 623 12.18 19.18 33.17
C LEU A 623 11.70 18.25 34.30
N PHE A 624 12.63 17.64 35.05
CA PHE A 624 12.30 16.64 36.06
C PHE A 624 12.73 17.04 37.47
N ARG A 625 11.84 16.86 38.46
CA ARG A 625 12.15 17.13 39.88
C ARG A 625 13.08 16.06 40.48
N PRO A 626 13.95 16.43 41.45
CA PRO A 626 14.88 15.51 42.11
C PRO A 626 14.17 14.65 43.17
N SER A 627 13.19 13.84 42.76
CA SER A 627 12.57 12.81 43.58
C SER A 627 12.64 11.46 42.86
N LEU A 628 12.91 10.40 43.63
CA LEU A 628 12.94 9.01 43.19
C LEU A 628 11.81 8.19 43.83
N GLU A 629 10.85 8.84 44.49
CA GLU A 629 9.76 8.18 45.22
C GLU A 629 8.98 7.21 44.32
N GLU A 630 8.67 7.63 43.10
CA GLU A 630 7.95 6.82 42.11
C GLU A 630 8.76 5.59 41.63
N ALA A 631 10.09 5.65 41.63
CA ALA A 631 10.94 4.50 41.28
C ALA A 631 10.91 3.40 42.37
N MET A 632 10.70 3.80 43.62
CA MET A 632 10.63 2.88 44.77
C MET A 632 9.23 2.25 44.93
N THR A 633 8.19 2.87 44.36
CA THR A 633 6.84 2.30 44.35
C THR A 633 6.71 1.15 43.33
N ARG A 634 5.89 0.13 43.68
CA ARG A 634 5.50 -0.95 42.75
C ARG A 634 4.49 -0.47 41.70
N ASP A 635 3.59 0.43 42.11
CA ASP A 635 2.53 1.04 41.28
C ASP A 635 2.59 2.58 41.41
N LEU A 636 2.54 3.32 40.30
CA LEU A 636 2.21 4.75 40.30
C LEU A 636 0.71 4.91 40.64
N ARG A 637 0.34 4.78 41.91
CA ARG A 637 -1.07 4.92 42.36
C ARG A 637 -1.53 6.36 42.49
N ALA A 638 -0.61 7.32 42.49
CA ALA A 638 -0.92 8.70 42.87
C ALA A 638 -1.47 9.58 41.74
N THR A 639 -1.44 9.15 40.47
CA THR A 639 -1.76 10.04 39.34
C THR A 639 -3.21 9.94 38.85
N GLU A 640 -4.00 8.95 39.30
CA GLU A 640 -5.38 8.75 38.83
C GLU A 640 -6.44 9.53 39.63
N GLU A 641 -6.17 9.92 40.89
CA GLU A 641 -7.07 10.81 41.65
C GLU A 641 -6.81 12.30 41.39
N TYR A 642 -5.83 12.62 40.53
CA TYR A 642 -5.75 13.95 39.94
C TYR A 642 -6.73 14.03 38.78
N THR A 643 -7.99 14.31 39.11
CA THR A 643 -8.88 15.01 38.19
C THR A 643 -8.08 16.09 37.47
N VAL A 644 -8.30 16.26 36.17
CA VAL A 644 -7.71 17.35 35.35
C VAL A 644 -7.89 18.73 36.01
N SER A 645 -8.80 18.85 36.99
CA SER A 645 -9.05 20.00 37.85
C SER A 645 -8.05 20.24 39.00
N SER A 646 -7.19 19.29 39.38
CA SER A 646 -6.30 19.39 40.55
C SER A 646 -4.81 19.23 40.26
N LEU A 647 -4.41 18.97 39.01
CA LEU A 647 -3.06 19.34 38.58
C LEU A 647 -3.02 20.87 38.62
N SER A 648 -2.51 21.43 39.72
CA SER A 648 -1.86 22.71 39.63
C SER A 648 -0.91 22.63 38.44
N VAL A 649 -1.12 23.50 37.47
CA VAL A 649 -0.49 23.60 36.13
C VAL A 649 1.07 23.61 36.16
N ASN A 650 1.70 23.48 37.33
CA ASN A 650 3.11 23.74 37.59
C ASN A 650 3.90 22.57 38.22
N GLN A 651 3.36 21.36 38.25
CA GLN A 651 4.02 20.23 38.90
C GLN A 651 4.75 19.32 37.89
N ALA A 652 5.99 19.66 37.54
CA ALA A 652 6.89 18.89 36.68
C ALA A 652 7.07 17.41 37.15
N PRO A 653 7.16 16.41 36.26
CA PRO A 653 7.32 15.00 36.63
C PRO A 653 8.62 14.77 37.43
N SER A 654 8.69 13.68 38.21
CA SER A 654 9.90 13.34 38.98
C SER A 654 10.90 12.52 38.15
N LEU A 655 12.18 12.55 38.52
CA LEU A 655 13.19 11.62 37.96
C LEU A 655 12.81 10.15 38.21
N GLY A 656 12.01 9.87 39.24
CA GLY A 656 11.46 8.56 39.54
C GLY A 656 10.62 7.96 38.40
N VAL A 657 9.88 8.79 37.63
CA VAL A 657 9.14 8.35 36.43
C VAL A 657 10.08 7.74 35.40
N VAL A 658 11.21 8.41 35.13
CA VAL A 658 12.20 8.00 34.11
C VAL A 658 12.85 6.67 34.50
N VAL A 659 13.20 6.50 35.78
CA VAL A 659 13.74 5.23 36.29
C VAL A 659 12.67 4.12 36.26
N TYR A 660 11.43 4.43 36.61
CA TYR A 660 10.32 3.49 36.56
C TYR A 660 10.08 2.99 35.13
N GLN A 661 10.06 3.89 34.15
CA GLN A 661 9.91 3.58 32.74
C GLN A 661 11.04 2.66 32.23
N LEU A 662 12.29 2.99 32.55
CA LEU A 662 13.44 2.15 32.18
C LEU A 662 13.28 0.72 32.72
N ARG A 663 12.86 0.58 33.99
CA ARG A 663 12.62 -0.72 34.62
C ARG A 663 11.47 -1.49 33.96
N GLN A 664 10.34 -0.85 33.70
CA GLN A 664 9.18 -1.53 33.12
C GLN A 664 9.41 -1.95 31.67
N CYS A 665 10.04 -1.11 30.86
CA CYS A 665 10.39 -1.45 29.48
C CYS A 665 11.34 -2.65 29.43
N ALA A 666 12.35 -2.71 30.31
CA ALA A 666 13.26 -3.86 30.41
C ALA A 666 12.53 -5.15 30.86
N ASN A 667 11.65 -5.07 31.87
CA ASN A 667 10.88 -6.21 32.35
C ASN A 667 9.93 -6.77 31.28
N ASN A 668 9.25 -5.89 30.54
CA ASN A 668 8.35 -6.29 29.46
C ASN A 668 9.13 -6.97 28.32
N PHE A 669 10.28 -6.43 27.93
CA PHE A 669 11.16 -7.04 26.94
C PHE A 669 11.57 -8.47 27.36
N MET A 670 12.03 -8.64 28.60
CA MET A 670 12.41 -9.96 29.13
C MET A 670 11.23 -10.93 29.14
N SER A 671 10.03 -10.47 29.52
CA SER A 671 8.83 -11.30 29.49
C SER A 671 8.49 -11.79 28.07
N VAL A 672 8.57 -10.91 27.06
CA VAL A 672 8.31 -11.30 25.66
C VAL A 672 9.40 -12.25 25.18
N TYR A 673 10.66 -12.00 25.53
CA TYR A 673 11.80 -12.84 25.18
C TYR A 673 11.66 -14.26 25.73
N ASP A 674 11.29 -14.40 27.00
CA ASP A 674 11.06 -15.69 27.64
C ASP A 674 9.91 -16.45 26.96
N THR A 675 8.80 -15.76 26.62
CA THR A 675 7.69 -16.40 25.88
C THR A 675 8.10 -16.87 24.49
N HIS A 676 8.88 -16.06 23.76
CA HIS A 676 9.42 -16.45 22.45
C HIS A 676 10.34 -17.67 22.58
N GLN A 677 11.24 -17.69 23.55
CA GLN A 677 12.10 -18.85 23.80
C GLN A 677 11.29 -20.11 24.14
N GLN A 678 10.24 -19.99 24.93
CA GLN A 678 9.35 -21.12 25.26
C GLN A 678 8.66 -21.66 24.00
N HIS A 679 8.10 -20.79 23.14
CA HIS A 679 7.47 -21.20 21.89
C HIS A 679 8.48 -21.81 20.90
N LEU A 680 9.70 -21.28 20.84
CA LEU A 680 10.78 -21.81 20.02
C LEU A 680 11.23 -23.20 20.48
N ARG A 681 11.35 -23.42 21.79
CA ARG A 681 11.62 -24.74 22.36
C ARG A 681 10.49 -25.73 22.04
N LYS A 682 9.23 -25.32 22.18
CA LYS A 682 8.06 -26.14 21.78
C LYS A 682 8.07 -26.49 20.28
N LEU A 683 8.57 -25.60 19.41
CA LEU A 683 8.71 -25.85 17.97
C LEU A 683 9.82 -26.86 17.67
N GLN A 684 10.91 -26.81 18.42
CA GLN A 684 12.01 -27.77 18.30
C GLN A 684 11.64 -29.15 18.85
N SER A 685 10.78 -29.21 19.88
CA SER A 685 10.31 -30.45 20.51
C SER A 685 8.90 -30.87 20.07
N LEU A 686 8.56 -30.74 18.78
CA LEU A 686 7.21 -31.04 18.27
C LEU A 686 6.76 -32.49 18.51
N ALA A 687 7.70 -33.43 18.54
CA ALA A 687 7.43 -34.86 18.75
C ALA A 687 7.10 -35.21 20.22
N ASP A 688 7.53 -34.37 21.16
CA ASP A 688 7.42 -34.61 22.61
C ASP A 688 6.26 -33.83 23.25
N LEU A 689 5.50 -33.06 22.47
CA LEU A 689 4.35 -32.28 22.97
C LEU A 689 3.19 -33.18 23.39
N SER A 690 2.52 -32.80 24.48
CA SER A 690 1.34 -33.50 24.97
C SER A 690 0.18 -33.42 23.96
N THR A 691 -0.76 -34.36 24.03
CA THR A 691 -1.95 -34.34 23.15
C THR A 691 -2.84 -33.11 23.38
N ASP A 692 -2.73 -32.46 24.54
CA ASP A 692 -3.50 -31.26 24.88
C ASP A 692 -2.80 -29.98 24.39
N ASP A 693 -1.46 -29.91 24.44
CA ASP A 693 -0.70 -28.86 23.75
C ASP A 693 -0.94 -28.91 22.22
N LEU A 694 -0.93 -30.11 21.63
CA LEU A 694 -1.19 -30.28 20.19
C LEU A 694 -2.63 -29.88 19.80
N LYS A 695 -3.61 -30.01 20.69
CA LYS A 695 -4.98 -29.50 20.46
C LYS A 695 -4.99 -27.98 20.51
N GLU A 696 -4.40 -27.37 21.53
CA GLU A 696 -4.31 -25.92 21.70
C GLU A 696 -3.69 -25.23 20.48
N PHE A 697 -2.56 -25.75 19.98
CA PHE A 697 -1.88 -25.17 18.82
C PHE A 697 -2.50 -25.54 17.47
N SER A 698 -3.36 -26.57 17.40
CA SER A 698 -4.07 -26.94 16.17
C SER A 698 -5.38 -26.16 15.94
N GLY A 699 -6.04 -25.70 17.01
CA GLY A 699 -7.24 -24.85 16.92
C GLY A 699 -8.50 -25.52 16.38
N VAL A 700 -8.52 -26.84 16.28
CA VAL A 700 -9.63 -27.61 15.71
C VAL A 700 -10.00 -28.72 16.69
N ASP A 701 -11.25 -28.69 17.17
CA ASP A 701 -11.81 -29.67 18.13
C ASP A 701 -12.20 -31.02 17.48
N GLU A 702 -12.18 -31.11 16.16
CA GLU A 702 -12.64 -32.29 15.42
C GLU A 702 -11.63 -33.46 15.43
N LYS A 703 -12.13 -34.66 15.09
CA LYS A 703 -11.38 -35.93 14.99
C LYS A 703 -10.47 -35.96 13.75
N ILE A 704 -9.48 -35.08 13.71
CA ILE A 704 -8.39 -35.10 12.72
C ILE A 704 -7.36 -36.19 13.07
N THR A 705 -6.68 -36.73 12.06
CA THR A 705 -5.58 -37.69 12.27
C THR A 705 -4.41 -37.03 13.01
N SER A 706 -3.68 -37.80 13.83
CA SER A 706 -2.54 -37.31 14.64
C SER A 706 -1.49 -36.57 13.79
N HIS A 707 -1.20 -37.08 12.59
CA HIS A 707 -0.25 -36.50 11.65
C HIS A 707 -0.72 -35.13 11.09
N GLN A 708 -2.00 -35.01 10.74
CA GLN A 708 -2.56 -33.73 10.27
C GLN A 708 -2.62 -32.70 11.40
N ARG A 709 -2.90 -33.13 12.63
CA ARG A 709 -2.88 -32.25 13.82
C ARG A 709 -1.48 -31.73 14.11
N GLN A 710 -0.45 -32.58 14.04
CA GLN A 710 0.95 -32.15 14.16
C GLN A 710 1.37 -31.17 13.06
N LYS A 711 0.93 -31.39 11.81
CA LYS A 711 1.21 -30.45 10.69
C LYS A 711 0.56 -29.09 10.89
N LEU A 712 -0.71 -29.05 11.32
CA LEU A 712 -1.43 -27.80 11.63
C LEU A 712 -0.82 -27.09 12.84
N ALA A 713 -0.48 -27.82 13.90
CA ALA A 713 0.20 -27.29 15.07
C ALA A 713 1.59 -26.72 14.71
N LYS A 714 2.40 -27.42 13.89
CA LYS A 714 3.68 -26.91 13.37
C LYS A 714 3.46 -25.59 12.61
N LYS A 715 2.51 -25.54 11.67
CA LYS A 715 2.22 -24.33 10.88
C LYS A 715 1.83 -23.14 11.77
N ARG A 716 0.91 -23.35 12.73
CA ARG A 716 0.48 -22.29 13.65
C ARG A 716 1.59 -21.87 14.61
N LEU A 717 2.36 -22.81 15.15
CA LEU A 717 3.45 -22.52 16.06
C LEU A 717 4.58 -21.77 15.35
N THR A 718 4.91 -22.12 14.10
CA THR A 718 5.83 -21.34 13.26
C THR A 718 5.32 -19.91 13.04
N GLN A 719 4.02 -19.73 12.79
CA GLN A 719 3.43 -18.39 12.67
C GLN A 719 3.53 -17.58 13.97
N ILE A 720 3.27 -18.21 15.13
CA ILE A 720 3.39 -17.57 16.45
C ILE A 720 4.84 -17.17 16.73
N VAL A 721 5.80 -18.07 16.47
CA VAL A 721 7.23 -17.77 16.65
C VAL A 721 7.66 -16.62 15.73
N LYS A 722 7.23 -16.62 14.46
CA LYS A 722 7.49 -15.51 13.52
C LYS A 722 6.92 -14.18 14.03
N TYR A 723 5.66 -14.19 14.50
CA TYR A 723 5.03 -13.00 15.06
C TYR A 723 5.77 -12.48 16.28
N LYS A 724 6.09 -13.35 17.25
CA LYS A 724 6.81 -13.00 18.47
C LYS A 724 8.25 -12.56 18.19
N SER A 725 8.88 -13.10 17.16
CA SER A 725 10.21 -12.66 16.70
C SER A 725 10.17 -11.25 16.11
N LYS A 726 9.18 -10.93 15.27
CA LYS A 726 8.94 -9.57 14.76
C LYS A 726 8.65 -8.58 15.90
N GLU A 727 7.80 -9.00 16.83
CA GLU A 727 7.52 -8.24 18.05
C GLU A 727 8.83 -7.95 18.79
N LEU A 728 9.64 -8.97 19.10
CA LEU A 728 10.95 -8.78 19.75
C LEU A 728 11.89 -7.86 18.99
N GLN A 729 11.93 -7.93 17.67
CA GLN A 729 12.77 -7.04 16.87
C GLN A 729 12.34 -5.58 17.01
N GLN A 730 11.03 -5.31 16.97
CA GLN A 730 10.48 -3.97 17.17
C GLN A 730 10.72 -3.47 18.60
N TYR A 731 10.45 -4.30 19.60
CA TYR A 731 10.74 -3.98 21.00
C TYR A 731 12.24 -3.73 21.20
N SER A 732 13.12 -4.56 20.63
CA SER A 732 14.57 -4.38 20.74
C SER A 732 15.00 -3.05 20.14
N CYS A 733 14.48 -2.68 18.97
CA CYS A 733 14.74 -1.40 18.32
C CYS A 733 14.32 -0.22 19.21
N ILE A 734 13.05 -0.19 19.63
CA ILE A 734 12.47 0.88 20.46
C ILE A 734 13.17 0.95 21.84
N LEU A 735 13.46 -0.19 22.45
CA LEU A 735 14.09 -0.27 23.77
C LEU A 735 15.55 0.19 23.71
N SER A 736 16.34 -0.35 22.79
CA SER A 736 17.79 -0.17 22.77
C SER A 736 18.22 1.18 22.20
N LEU A 737 17.57 1.67 21.15
CA LEU A 737 17.92 2.94 20.48
C LEU A 737 17.24 4.14 21.15
N ASP A 738 15.96 4.03 21.50
CA ASP A 738 15.19 5.22 21.91
C ASP A 738 14.92 5.30 23.41
N ILE A 739 14.60 4.21 24.12
CA ILE A 739 14.24 4.32 25.53
C ILE A 739 15.46 4.31 26.45
N ILE A 740 16.35 3.33 26.32
CA ILE A 740 17.52 3.20 27.20
C ILE A 740 18.45 4.39 27.05
N GLU A 741 18.83 4.74 25.81
CA GLU A 741 19.77 5.83 25.56
C GLU A 741 19.20 7.18 26.04
N ASN A 742 17.94 7.48 25.71
CA ASN A 742 17.32 8.75 26.08
C ASN A 742 17.10 8.84 27.60
N CYS A 743 16.58 7.79 28.25
CA CYS A 743 16.41 7.78 29.71
C CYS A 743 17.74 7.94 30.44
N LEU A 744 18.80 7.23 30.02
CA LEU A 744 20.13 7.34 30.63
C LEU A 744 20.72 8.74 30.44
N PHE A 745 20.56 9.34 29.26
CA PHE A 745 20.99 10.72 29.02
C PHE A 745 20.26 11.72 29.93
N ILE A 746 18.94 11.61 30.04
CA ILE A 746 18.11 12.46 30.91
C ILE A 746 18.56 12.32 32.36
N LEU A 747 18.72 11.08 32.84
CA LEU A 747 19.17 10.79 34.21
C LEU A 747 20.57 11.34 34.45
N TRP A 748 21.51 11.12 33.54
CA TRP A 748 22.89 11.58 33.65
C TRP A 748 22.95 13.11 33.81
N ARG A 749 22.30 13.85 32.90
CA ARG A 749 22.32 15.33 32.92
C ARG A 749 21.66 15.91 34.16
N HIS A 750 20.54 15.35 34.60
CA HIS A 750 19.86 15.82 35.80
C HIS A 750 20.62 15.46 37.08
N LEU A 751 21.22 14.26 37.18
CA LEU A 751 22.02 13.86 38.32
C LEU A 751 23.32 14.67 38.42
N GLU A 752 23.99 14.93 37.30
CA GLU A 752 25.16 15.82 37.22
C GLU A 752 24.81 17.20 37.78
N HIS A 753 23.69 17.78 37.33
CA HIS A 753 23.21 19.06 37.85
C HIS A 753 22.87 18.99 39.35
N TYR A 754 22.09 18.01 39.78
CA TYR A 754 21.62 17.91 41.17
C TYR A 754 22.71 17.56 42.18
N LEU A 755 23.73 16.80 41.79
CA LEU A 755 24.81 16.36 42.68
C LEU A 755 26.03 17.30 42.66
N ILE A 756 26.33 17.95 41.53
CA ILE A 756 27.56 18.75 41.35
C ILE A 756 27.27 20.25 41.38
N HIS A 757 26.15 20.71 40.80
CA HIS A 757 25.90 22.12 40.56
C HIS A 757 24.76 22.72 41.38
N CYS A 758 23.90 21.88 41.97
CA CYS A 758 22.81 22.33 42.83
C CYS A 758 23.36 22.67 44.22
N VAL A 759 23.43 23.96 44.54
CA VAL A 759 23.59 24.40 45.92
C VAL A 759 22.21 24.32 46.58
N PRO A 760 21.99 23.44 47.56
CA PRO A 760 20.72 23.39 48.26
C PRO A 760 20.48 24.76 48.90
N VAL A 761 19.36 25.40 48.58
CA VAL A 761 18.86 26.54 49.35
C VAL A 761 18.74 26.02 50.78
N ARG A 762 19.60 26.52 51.69
CA ARG A 762 19.56 26.15 53.10
C ARG A 762 18.12 26.23 53.55
N GLN A 763 17.57 25.12 54.00
CA GLN A 763 16.34 25.08 54.78
C GLN A 763 16.56 26.00 55.97
N THR A 764 16.11 27.26 55.87
CA THR A 764 15.95 28.11 57.04
C THR A 764 14.88 27.44 57.86
N SER A 765 15.34 26.74 58.90
CA SER A 765 14.56 26.19 59.98
C SER A 765 13.59 27.25 60.51
N THR A 766 12.32 27.16 60.11
CA THR A 766 11.22 27.71 60.88
C THR A 766 11.14 26.95 62.20
N PHE A 767 11.45 27.63 63.31
CA PHE A 767 10.71 27.68 64.58
C PHE A 767 11.63 28.19 65.70
N TYR A 768 11.69 29.51 65.89
CA TYR A 768 11.11 30.14 67.08
C TYR A 768 10.83 31.62 66.80
N ASP A 769 9.68 32.02 67.34
CA ASP A 769 8.89 33.22 67.12
C ASP A 769 9.46 34.46 67.84
N SER A 770 9.44 35.63 67.19
CA SER A 770 8.75 36.86 67.64
C SER A 770 9.34 38.16 67.06
N GLY A 771 8.46 38.90 66.36
CA GLY A 771 8.48 40.37 66.25
C GLY A 771 9.48 41.00 65.27
N ASP A 772 9.05 41.31 64.04
CA ASP A 772 8.54 42.65 63.72
C ASP A 772 8.17 42.77 62.23
N GLN A 773 7.14 43.56 61.98
CA GLN A 773 6.65 43.96 60.67
C GLN A 773 7.73 44.77 59.92
N THR A 774 8.01 44.47 58.64
CA THR A 774 8.12 45.52 57.59
C THR A 774 8.22 44.95 56.17
N TYR A 775 7.62 45.72 55.27
CA TYR A 775 7.55 45.63 53.80
C TYR A 775 8.91 45.65 53.07
N CYS A 776 8.95 45.07 51.87
CA CYS A 776 9.50 45.56 50.58
C CYS A 776 9.77 44.34 49.66
N ALA A 777 9.11 44.12 48.51
CA ALA A 777 9.10 44.88 47.25
C ALA A 777 10.48 44.99 46.59
N ASP A 778 10.61 44.30 45.44
CA ASP A 778 11.45 44.46 44.25
C ASP A 778 12.95 44.83 44.39
N GLU A 779 13.82 44.03 43.76
CA GLU A 779 14.66 44.52 42.66
C GLU A 779 15.42 43.38 41.95
N GLU A 780 15.22 43.33 40.63
CA GLU A 780 16.09 42.74 39.62
C GLU A 780 17.49 43.38 39.67
N THR A 781 18.54 42.61 39.36
CA THR A 781 19.57 42.94 38.31
C THR A 781 20.81 42.02 38.40
N PRO A 782 21.59 41.88 37.31
CA PRO A 782 22.27 40.65 36.93
C PRO A 782 23.78 40.65 37.21
N ARG A 783 24.37 39.44 37.17
CA ARG A 783 25.74 39.22 36.71
C ARG A 783 25.85 37.92 35.94
#